data_AF-A0AAD1R1R1-F1
#
_entry.id   AF-A0AAD1R1R1-F1
#
_cell.length_a   1.000
_cell.length_b   1.000
_cell.length_c   1.000
_cell.angle_alpha   90.00
_cell.angle_beta   90.00
_cell.angle_gamma   90.00
#
_symmetry.space_group_name_H-M   'P 1'
#
loop_
_entity.id
_entity.type
_entity.pdbx_description
1 polymer ?
#
loop_
_entity_poly.entity_id
_entity_poly.type
_entity_poly.pdbx_seq_one_letter_code
_entity_poly.pdbx_strand_id
1 'polypeptide(L)'
;MFRLKLHLWSNREWHLPQTWIITTSKFLTTYHSQHRWRRFMQITRQLRHRGIKYRCGHRALWWYHMEISPYTVCRGRPQEIPTRATATVALTSDTGENEEEEPLSMPFWVQHNDSILLPTPTTVEQSFDLYIDALHYIPDNASVIKVTGQIVNSGKSVPAVVAFPELNSSARNPEFKFYQILNAEGEILKVTTSILFQVSTVDSDSGDIAIIGNSILPVFSNEGKLNVGGFQLKLRTGLPSKQLDAIVSSDLHQYPVFPCCSLLIRLLPHCEHPDLLPRYSSGYYFTDEAKPTRFEQEIMNTFQKNVNFPKLVKDMAGHSMEKEQSQVPETQWKDWIVTRMGGGKSSLLQLPFNYINIHHAAQYRQETGIRFRIRQAFGLSADGLYINAFARVLKGPLSIHLPELPDHSGGDEKFITQKHDFTSLQTSPKWIDPSVVLHPYFDHQSVLLVQIFGMRATYIPNPDPAQCGNVISQNEQDLQLEPLIGWTIFPLFERNYVCSGIHSAPLFEGLPNAAFLQSLSLHPVKTAIQKGLKENILTLFKSYGSVTVEIWDGHYLDEEHYTLPIVNDLLAVDNMKKYLKTQTSKKGKEMSMLVLSSLDKKQQKLKTTSPEYQRHQQFFEQAMAEKFYDLIEIALLNAGYGPL
;
A
#
# COMPACT_ATOMS: atom_id res chain seq x y z
N MET A 1 -16.36 34.88 -11.00
CA MET A 1 -17.01 36.05 -10.36
C MET A 1 -18.03 35.53 -9.35
N PHE A 2 -17.60 35.25 -8.10
CA PHE A 2 -18.48 34.76 -7.04
C PHE A 2 -18.66 35.87 -5.99
N ARG A 3 -19.91 36.26 -5.75
CA ARG A 3 -20.31 37.19 -4.67
C ARG A 3 -20.46 36.40 -3.37
N LEU A 4 -19.66 36.71 -2.36
CA LEU A 4 -19.93 36.27 -0.98
C LEU A 4 -20.92 37.26 -0.34
N LYS A 5 -22.12 36.79 0.01
CA LYS A 5 -23.08 37.54 0.86
C LYS A 5 -22.66 37.37 2.32
N LEU A 6 -22.34 38.47 3.01
CA LEU A 6 -22.22 38.52 4.46
C LEU A 6 -23.55 39.01 5.05
N HIS A 7 -24.17 38.19 5.90
CA HIS A 7 -25.26 38.65 6.76
C HIS A 7 -24.69 39.39 7.97
N LEU A 8 -25.05 40.66 8.11
CA LEU A 8 -24.82 41.45 9.32
C LEU A 8 -26.09 41.44 10.16
N TRP A 9 -25.97 41.03 11.42
CA TRP A 9 -26.91 41.39 12.48
C TRP A 9 -26.29 42.55 13.26
N SER A 10 -26.95 43.70 13.25
CA SER A 10 -26.60 44.86 14.08
C SER A 10 -27.88 45.52 14.57
N ASN A 11 -28.05 45.53 15.89
CA ASN A 11 -28.91 46.48 16.58
C ASN A 11 -28.02 47.67 17.00
N ARG A 12 -28.15 48.79 16.26
CA ARG A 12 -27.98 50.20 16.65
C ARG A 12 -27.40 51.01 15.49
N GLU A 13 -28.16 52.03 15.13
CA GLU A 13 -27.88 53.04 14.13
C GLU A 13 -26.69 53.92 14.54
N TRP A 14 -25.73 54.08 13.62
CA TRP A 14 -24.88 55.26 13.57
C TRP A 14 -24.77 55.69 12.11
N HIS A 15 -25.35 56.85 11.80
CA HIS A 15 -25.16 57.54 10.54
C HIS A 15 -23.72 58.07 10.44
N LEU A 16 -23.08 57.89 9.27
CA LEU A 16 -22.23 58.87 8.57
C LEU A 16 -21.81 58.30 7.19
N PRO A 17 -21.49 59.16 6.20
CA PRO A 17 -21.69 58.89 4.78
C PRO A 17 -20.49 58.26 4.05
N GLN A 18 -20.87 57.51 3.01
CA GLN A 18 -20.28 57.33 1.67
C GLN A 18 -18.76 57.36 1.42
N THR A 19 -18.39 56.34 0.63
CA THR A 19 -17.28 56.24 -0.34
C THR A 19 -15.88 56.01 0.18
N TRP A 20 -15.37 54.78 0.05
CA TRP A 20 -14.14 54.44 -0.69
C TRP A 20 -14.31 53.00 -1.25
N ILE A 21 -14.64 52.90 -2.54
CA ILE A 21 -14.54 51.65 -3.32
C ILE A 21 -13.17 51.68 -3.98
N ILE A 22 -12.28 50.73 -3.65
CA ILE A 22 -11.08 50.48 -4.44
C ILE A 22 -11.21 49.08 -5.05
N THR A 23 -11.56 49.07 -6.34
CA THR A 23 -11.41 47.93 -7.24
C THR A 23 -9.97 47.88 -7.74
N THR A 24 -9.27 46.78 -7.53
CA THR A 24 -8.03 46.46 -8.26
C THR A 24 -8.18 45.13 -8.98
N SER A 25 -8.67 45.21 -10.22
CA SER A 25 -8.35 44.24 -11.28
C SER A 25 -7.06 44.70 -11.97
N LYS A 26 -6.24 43.74 -12.42
CA LYS A 26 -4.90 43.86 -13.05
C LYS A 26 -3.75 43.91 -12.06
N PHE A 27 -3.13 42.75 -11.80
CA PHE A 27 -1.69 42.63 -11.54
C PHE A 27 -1.28 41.16 -11.77
N LEU A 28 -0.97 40.82 -13.02
CA LEU A 28 -0.24 39.62 -13.40
C LEU A 28 1.03 40.08 -14.12
N THR A 29 2.17 39.84 -13.47
CA THR A 29 3.52 39.50 -13.99
C THR A 29 4.64 40.10 -13.11
N THR A 30 5.65 39.24 -12.91
CA THR A 30 7.04 39.47 -12.44
C THR A 30 7.36 39.70 -10.94
N TYR A 31 8.49 39.07 -10.58
CA TYR A 31 9.21 38.87 -9.32
C TYR A 31 9.24 40.02 -8.28
N HIS A 32 9.17 39.61 -6.98
CA HIS A 32 9.67 40.22 -5.73
C HIS A 32 8.63 40.31 -4.58
N SER A 33 8.76 39.43 -3.58
CA SER A 33 7.81 39.24 -2.47
C SER A 33 8.14 39.96 -1.14
N GLN A 34 9.29 40.60 -0.97
CA GLN A 34 9.62 41.23 0.32
C GLN A 34 8.97 42.61 0.55
N HIS A 35 8.72 43.40 -0.51
CA HIS A 35 8.09 44.72 -0.37
C HIS A 35 6.59 44.67 -0.06
N ARG A 36 5.90 43.59 -0.48
CA ARG A 36 4.44 43.43 -0.26
C ARG A 36 4.10 43.11 1.18
N TRP A 37 4.93 42.33 1.87
CA TRP A 37 4.77 42.04 3.30
C TRP A 37 5.00 43.28 4.18
N ARG A 38 5.99 44.13 3.85
CA ARG A 38 6.22 45.40 4.55
C ARG A 38 5.02 46.35 4.43
N ARG A 39 4.37 46.39 3.27
CA ARG A 39 3.16 47.20 3.04
C ARG A 39 1.94 46.65 3.80
N PHE A 40 1.78 45.32 3.85
CA PHE A 40 0.74 44.67 4.65
C PHE A 40 0.92 44.91 6.17
N MET A 41 2.17 44.84 6.66
CA MET A 41 2.51 45.19 8.04
C MET A 41 2.27 46.67 8.36
N GLN A 42 2.56 47.58 7.44
CA GLN A 42 2.27 49.01 7.62
C GLN A 42 0.77 49.30 7.71
N ILE A 43 -0.04 48.66 6.87
CA ILE A 43 -1.50 48.82 6.87
C ILE A 43 -2.11 48.25 8.15
N THR A 44 -1.68 47.06 8.59
CA THR A 44 -2.15 46.49 9.87
C THR A 44 -1.73 47.33 11.08
N ARG A 45 -0.52 47.93 11.07
CA ARG A 45 -0.10 48.89 12.11
C ARG A 45 -0.95 50.17 12.12
N GLN A 46 -1.29 50.71 10.96
CA GLN A 46 -2.15 51.90 10.86
C GLN A 46 -3.59 51.62 11.29
N LEU A 47 -4.13 50.43 10.97
CA LEU A 47 -5.47 50.02 11.41
C LEU A 47 -5.54 49.79 12.93
N ARG A 48 -4.46 49.27 13.53
CA ARG A 48 -4.34 49.11 15.00
C ARG A 48 -4.29 50.46 15.71
N HIS A 49 -3.60 51.45 15.16
CA HIS A 49 -3.54 52.82 15.71
C HIS A 49 -4.89 53.56 15.65
N ARG A 50 -5.81 53.13 14.78
CA ARG A 50 -7.16 53.70 14.63
C ARG A 50 -8.24 52.93 15.41
N GLY A 51 -7.85 51.98 16.27
CA GLY A 51 -8.79 51.26 17.13
C GLY A 51 -9.69 50.24 16.42
N ILE A 52 -9.41 49.90 15.15
CA ILE A 52 -10.20 48.94 14.37
C ILE A 52 -9.78 47.51 14.74
N LYS A 53 -10.67 46.78 15.41
CA LYS A 53 -10.46 45.35 15.73
C LYS A 53 -10.77 44.48 14.50
N TYR A 54 -9.83 43.64 14.09
CA TYR A 54 -10.04 42.60 13.09
C TYR A 54 -9.68 41.22 13.67
N ARG A 55 -10.47 40.19 13.32
CA ARG A 55 -10.31 38.81 13.79
C ARG A 55 -9.52 38.02 12.74
N CYS A 56 -8.24 37.76 12.98
CA CYS A 56 -7.47 36.83 12.15
C CYS A 56 -7.82 35.40 12.56
N GLY A 57 -8.29 34.58 11.61
CA GLY A 57 -8.58 33.17 11.85
C GLY A 57 -7.31 32.38 12.21
N HIS A 58 -7.43 31.47 13.18
CA HIS A 58 -6.35 30.72 13.84
C HIS A 58 -5.53 29.75 12.96
N ARG A 59 -5.67 29.76 11.63
CA ARG A 59 -4.93 28.85 10.72
C ARG A 59 -3.66 29.43 10.10
N ALA A 60 -3.30 30.68 10.37
CA ALA A 60 -2.15 31.34 9.74
C ALA A 60 -0.88 31.41 10.63
N LEU A 61 -0.91 30.90 11.86
CA LEU A 61 0.20 31.04 12.83
C LEU A 61 0.94 29.74 13.14
N TRP A 62 0.57 28.63 12.50
CA TRP A 62 1.24 27.33 12.69
C TRP A 62 2.35 27.03 11.67
N TRP A 63 2.64 27.95 10.75
CA TRP A 63 3.53 27.70 9.62
C TRP A 63 4.86 28.46 9.64
N TYR A 64 5.29 29.00 10.80
CA TYR A 64 6.55 29.75 10.88
C TYR A 64 7.40 29.47 12.13
N HIS A 65 7.24 28.30 12.76
CA HIS A 65 8.14 27.84 13.83
C HIS A 65 9.04 26.65 13.44
N MET A 66 9.05 26.26 12.17
CA MET A 66 10.08 25.40 11.61
C MET A 66 10.94 26.21 10.63
N GLU A 67 12.25 26.01 10.72
CA GLU A 67 13.34 26.60 9.92
C GLU A 67 13.85 27.98 10.31
N ILE A 68 14.79 28.03 11.27
CA ILE A 68 16.09 28.70 11.06
C ILE A 68 17.18 27.92 11.84
N SER A 69 18.08 27.24 11.12
CA SER A 69 19.45 26.99 11.57
C SER A 69 20.38 27.04 10.35
N PRO A 70 21.36 27.96 10.28
CA PRO A 70 22.26 28.05 9.15
C PRO A 70 23.58 27.33 9.45
N TYR A 71 23.96 26.36 8.61
CA TYR A 71 25.35 25.86 8.56
C TYR A 71 26.13 26.59 7.45
N THR A 72 27.17 27.28 7.89
CA THR A 72 28.16 28.00 7.10
C THR A 72 29.12 27.03 6.41
N VAL A 73 29.29 27.17 5.10
CA VAL A 73 30.29 26.45 4.29
C VAL A 73 31.59 27.26 4.26
N CYS A 74 32.69 26.72 4.77
CA CYS A 74 34.03 27.24 4.56
C CYS A 74 34.81 26.34 3.58
N ARG A 75 35.36 26.95 2.53
CA ARG A 75 36.27 26.35 1.55
C ARG A 75 37.66 26.18 2.15
N GLY A 76 38.29 25.03 1.88
CA GLY A 76 39.74 24.82 1.99
C GLY A 76 40.12 23.52 1.29
N ARG A 77 41.07 23.58 0.35
CA ARG A 77 41.60 22.47 -0.46
C ARG A 77 43.13 22.38 -0.18
N PRO A 78 43.87 21.36 -0.66
CA PRO A 78 44.23 20.13 0.05
C PRO A 78 45.75 19.97 0.27
N GLN A 79 46.20 19.02 1.10
CA GLN A 79 47.55 18.44 0.99
C GLN A 79 47.70 17.07 1.71
N GLU A 80 48.72 16.34 1.27
CA GLU A 80 48.94 14.89 1.22
C GLU A 80 49.43 14.21 2.55
N ILE A 81 48.95 12.97 2.81
CA ILE A 81 49.64 11.65 3.06
C ILE A 81 51.05 11.66 3.75
N PRO A 82 51.51 10.64 4.56
CA PRO A 82 50.87 9.49 5.27
C PRO A 82 51.41 9.14 6.70
N THR A 83 50.76 8.13 7.32
CA THR A 83 51.24 7.07 8.24
C THR A 83 52.39 7.31 9.22
N ARG A 84 52.14 7.00 10.51
CA ARG A 84 52.97 6.05 11.27
C ARG A 84 52.24 5.46 12.48
N ALA A 85 52.35 4.15 12.62
CA ALA A 85 51.89 3.34 13.75
C ALA A 85 52.67 3.66 15.04
N THR A 86 52.01 3.50 16.19
CA THR A 86 52.64 2.87 17.37
C THR A 86 51.59 2.42 18.37
N ALA A 87 51.92 1.33 19.03
CA ALA A 87 51.03 0.46 19.77
C ALA A 87 51.06 0.73 21.29
N THR A 88 50.02 0.19 21.94
CA THR A 88 50.00 -0.37 23.30
C THR A 88 50.20 0.58 24.48
N VAL A 89 49.14 0.77 25.29
CA VAL A 89 49.20 0.60 26.75
C VAL A 89 47.80 0.19 27.24
N ALA A 90 47.72 -0.98 27.87
CA ALA A 90 46.60 -1.39 28.71
C ALA A 90 46.73 -0.70 30.08
N LEU A 91 45.66 -0.05 30.55
CA LEU A 91 45.50 0.39 31.93
C LEU A 91 44.07 0.08 32.38
N THR A 92 44.01 -0.62 33.49
CA THR A 92 42.84 -1.16 34.18
C THR A 92 42.04 -0.09 34.91
N SER A 93 40.72 -0.34 34.96
CA SER A 93 39.75 0.04 35.99
C SER A 93 39.63 1.51 36.38
N ASP A 94 38.51 2.13 36.01
CA ASP A 94 37.68 2.74 37.06
C ASP A 94 36.21 2.83 36.66
N THR A 95 35.37 2.61 37.66
CA THR A 95 33.91 2.57 37.61
C THR A 95 33.30 3.90 37.21
N GLY A 96 32.53 3.89 36.12
CA GLY A 96 31.59 4.93 35.77
C GLY A 96 30.36 4.25 35.18
N GLU A 97 29.27 4.28 35.93
CA GLU A 97 27.93 3.97 35.45
C GLU A 97 27.63 4.91 34.27
N ASN A 98 27.93 4.47 33.06
CA ASN A 98 27.30 5.00 31.87
C ASN A 98 25.96 4.28 31.77
N GLU A 99 24.89 5.00 32.08
CA GLU A 99 23.60 4.78 31.44
C GLU A 99 23.86 4.86 29.92
N GLU A 100 24.21 3.73 29.31
CA GLU A 100 24.18 3.59 27.87
C GLU A 100 22.75 3.86 27.45
N GLU A 101 22.53 5.02 26.81
CA GLU A 101 21.32 5.31 26.05
C GLU A 101 21.02 4.08 25.19
N GLU A 102 19.99 3.32 25.57
CA GLU A 102 19.57 2.13 24.85
C GLU A 102 19.40 2.50 23.37
N PRO A 103 19.89 1.68 22.42
CA PRO A 103 19.61 1.91 21.02
C PRO A 103 18.08 1.93 20.84
N LEU A 104 17.55 3.08 20.44
CA LEU A 104 16.13 3.46 20.33
C LEU A 104 15.29 2.60 19.36
N SER A 105 15.78 1.45 18.88
CA SER A 105 15.04 0.54 18.02
C SER A 105 15.19 -0.91 18.48
N MET A 106 14.09 -1.49 18.97
CA MET A 106 13.97 -2.93 19.16
C MET A 106 14.28 -3.63 17.82
N PRO A 107 15.14 -4.67 17.80
CA PRO A 107 15.40 -5.42 16.58
C PRO A 107 14.10 -6.00 16.01
N PHE A 108 13.97 -6.01 14.67
CA PHE A 108 12.78 -6.53 13.98
C PHE A 108 12.44 -7.97 14.35
N TRP A 109 13.49 -8.78 14.51
CA TRP A 109 13.42 -10.20 14.80
C TRP A 109 14.69 -10.62 15.52
N VAL A 110 14.55 -11.46 16.53
CA VAL A 110 15.67 -12.03 17.30
C VAL A 110 15.57 -13.54 17.19
N GLN A 111 16.68 -14.18 16.81
CA GLN A 111 16.76 -15.64 16.75
C GLN A 111 16.62 -16.24 18.16
N HIS A 112 15.95 -17.38 18.26
CA HIS A 112 15.91 -18.14 19.51
C HIS A 112 17.31 -18.50 19.98
N ASN A 113 17.56 -18.36 21.29
CA ASN A 113 18.82 -18.75 21.90
C ASN A 113 18.68 -20.13 22.54
N ASP A 114 19.21 -21.15 21.86
CA ASP A 114 19.20 -22.56 22.29
C ASP A 114 19.89 -22.80 23.65
N SER A 115 20.65 -21.83 24.16
CA SER A 115 21.30 -21.95 25.48
C SER A 115 20.38 -21.63 26.65
N ILE A 116 19.16 -21.13 26.39
CA ILE A 116 18.19 -20.80 27.42
C ILE A 116 17.62 -22.08 28.03
N LEU A 117 17.80 -22.22 29.34
CA LEU A 117 17.24 -23.34 30.10
C LEU A 117 15.75 -23.10 30.34
N LEU A 118 14.93 -23.98 29.79
CA LEU A 118 13.48 -23.97 29.99
C LEU A 118 13.11 -24.77 31.25
N PRO A 119 12.03 -24.38 31.96
CA PRO A 119 11.50 -25.16 33.07
C PRO A 119 11.13 -26.59 32.68
N THR A 120 11.17 -27.50 33.65
CA THR A 120 10.75 -28.89 33.44
C THR A 120 9.26 -28.95 33.08
N PRO A 121 8.88 -29.59 31.96
CA PRO A 121 7.49 -29.64 31.52
C PRO A 121 6.61 -30.46 32.46
N THR A 122 5.39 -29.98 32.67
CA THR A 122 4.32 -30.70 33.37
C THR A 122 3.59 -31.68 32.44
N THR A 123 2.74 -32.53 32.99
CA THR A 123 1.94 -33.52 32.23
C THR A 123 0.50 -33.04 32.01
N VAL A 124 -0.26 -33.77 31.19
CA VAL A 124 -1.67 -33.46 30.82
C VAL A 124 -2.66 -33.30 31.97
N GLU A 125 -2.32 -33.76 33.17
CA GLU A 125 -3.18 -33.72 34.37
C GLU A 125 -2.87 -32.51 35.25
N GLN A 126 -1.75 -31.83 35.01
CA GLN A 126 -1.25 -30.77 35.87
C GLN A 126 -1.70 -29.40 35.37
N SER A 127 -1.78 -28.44 36.28
CA SER A 127 -2.00 -27.03 35.95
C SER A 127 -0.78 -26.42 35.28
N PHE A 128 -1.02 -25.40 34.46
CA PHE A 128 0.01 -24.66 33.77
C PHE A 128 -0.43 -23.21 33.55
N ASP A 129 0.54 -22.34 33.30
CA ASP A 129 0.32 -20.91 33.18
C ASP A 129 0.43 -20.47 31.72
N LEU A 130 -0.54 -19.68 31.28
CA LEU A 130 -0.54 -18.99 29.99
C LEU A 130 -0.28 -17.50 30.20
N TYR A 131 0.68 -16.97 29.45
CA TYR A 131 0.97 -15.56 29.37
C TYR A 131 0.74 -15.05 27.94
N ILE A 132 0.12 -13.88 27.84
CA ILE A 132 0.12 -13.07 26.61
C ILE A 132 1.05 -11.90 26.89
N ASP A 133 2.14 -11.81 26.14
CA ASP A 133 3.24 -10.91 26.45
C ASP A 133 3.22 -9.65 25.56
N ALA A 134 3.12 -9.82 24.24
CA ALA A 134 3.14 -8.70 23.29
C ALA A 134 2.54 -9.06 21.93
N LEU A 135 2.18 -8.05 21.16
CA LEU A 135 2.10 -8.13 19.70
C LEU A 135 3.26 -7.34 19.10
N HIS A 136 3.80 -7.85 18.00
CA HIS A 136 4.81 -7.14 17.21
C HIS A 136 4.19 -6.62 15.91
N TYR A 137 4.60 -5.41 15.50
CA TYR A 137 4.29 -4.75 14.23
C TYR A 137 2.83 -4.84 13.79
N ILE A 138 1.91 -4.27 14.57
CA ILE A 138 0.52 -4.12 14.11
C ILE A 138 0.47 -3.25 12.82
N PRO A 139 -0.47 -3.48 11.90
CA PRO A 139 -0.55 -2.73 10.64
C PRO A 139 -1.03 -1.29 10.82
N ASP A 140 -0.83 -0.44 9.80
CA ASP A 140 -1.23 0.97 9.83
C ASP A 140 -2.75 1.19 9.90
N ASN A 141 -3.55 0.21 9.47
CA ASN A 141 -5.00 0.23 9.60
C ASN A 141 -5.52 -0.39 10.92
N ALA A 142 -4.65 -0.86 11.82
CA ALA A 142 -5.05 -1.26 13.17
C ALA A 142 -4.99 -0.09 14.15
N SER A 143 -5.79 -0.16 15.22
CA SER A 143 -5.79 0.84 16.29
C SER A 143 -5.77 0.18 17.68
N VAL A 144 -6.96 -0.10 18.23
CA VAL A 144 -7.14 -0.71 19.55
C VAL A 144 -7.17 -2.21 19.41
N ILE A 145 -6.37 -2.92 20.20
CA ILE A 145 -6.16 -4.36 20.10
C ILE A 145 -6.90 -5.14 21.21
N LYS A 146 -7.37 -6.33 20.87
CA LYS A 146 -7.83 -7.37 21.80
C LYS A 146 -7.28 -8.73 21.34
N VAL A 147 -6.73 -9.50 22.28
CA VAL A 147 -6.33 -10.89 22.04
C VAL A 147 -7.31 -11.80 22.78
N THR A 148 -7.85 -12.78 22.06
CA THR A 148 -8.74 -13.79 22.62
C THR A 148 -8.21 -15.18 22.34
N GLY A 149 -8.38 -16.10 23.26
CA GLY A 149 -7.95 -17.49 23.12
C GLY A 149 -9.02 -18.47 23.57
N GLN A 150 -9.19 -19.55 22.80
CA GLN A 150 -10.07 -20.66 23.14
C GLN A 150 -9.30 -21.95 23.11
N ILE A 151 -9.44 -22.72 24.18
CA ILE A 151 -8.90 -24.07 24.25
C ILE A 151 -9.81 -24.99 23.45
N VAL A 152 -9.21 -25.67 22.48
CA VAL A 152 -9.86 -26.60 21.55
C VAL A 152 -9.27 -27.99 21.73
N ASN A 153 -10.03 -29.01 21.32
CA ASN A 153 -9.63 -30.42 21.38
C ASN A 153 -9.27 -30.95 22.78
N SER A 154 -9.59 -30.23 23.85
CA SER A 154 -9.31 -30.63 25.23
C SER A 154 -10.19 -31.77 25.72
N GLY A 155 -11.40 -31.90 25.16
CA GLY A 155 -12.45 -32.77 25.69
C GLY A 155 -13.09 -32.24 26.99
N LYS A 156 -12.68 -31.05 27.44
CA LYS A 156 -13.06 -30.43 28.71
C LYS A 156 -13.33 -28.94 28.54
N SER A 157 -14.21 -28.38 29.35
CA SER A 157 -14.47 -26.94 29.33
C SER A 157 -13.38 -26.23 30.11
N VAL A 158 -12.58 -25.42 29.41
CA VAL A 158 -11.53 -24.61 30.04
C VAL A 158 -11.87 -23.13 29.82
N PRO A 159 -11.65 -22.24 30.82
CA PRO A 159 -11.96 -20.82 30.68
C PRO A 159 -11.30 -20.18 29.46
N ALA A 160 -12.03 -19.28 28.82
CA ALA A 160 -11.53 -18.57 27.66
C ALA A 160 -10.58 -17.43 28.07
N VAL A 161 -9.66 -17.11 27.18
CA VAL A 161 -8.59 -16.11 27.36
C VAL A 161 -9.05 -14.80 26.74
N VAL A 162 -8.93 -13.70 27.48
CA VAL A 162 -9.20 -12.34 26.97
C VAL A 162 -8.16 -11.37 27.53
N ALA A 163 -7.32 -10.83 26.66
CA ALA A 163 -6.24 -9.93 27.03
C ALA A 163 -6.35 -8.59 26.29
N PHE A 164 -5.99 -7.51 26.99
CA PHE A 164 -5.95 -6.14 26.49
C PHE A 164 -4.57 -5.52 26.76
N PRO A 165 -4.07 -4.67 25.86
CA PRO A 165 -2.73 -4.11 25.97
C PRO A 165 -2.64 -3.06 27.08
N GLU A 166 -1.42 -2.85 27.57
CA GLU A 166 -1.09 -1.78 28.50
C GLU A 166 -1.04 -0.43 27.77
N LEU A 167 -1.74 0.56 28.32
CA LEU A 167 -1.92 1.89 27.70
C LEU A 167 -0.61 2.63 27.40
N ASN A 168 0.41 2.44 28.24
CA ASN A 168 1.71 3.10 28.12
C ASN A 168 2.75 2.26 27.35
N SER A 169 2.34 1.13 26.78
CA SER A 169 3.21 0.34 25.89
C SER A 169 3.21 0.92 24.47
N SER A 170 4.15 0.46 23.64
CA SER A 170 4.26 0.88 22.25
C SER A 170 2.97 0.58 21.48
N ALA A 171 2.44 1.55 20.73
CA ALA A 171 1.29 1.30 19.87
C ALA A 171 1.64 0.36 18.71
N ARG A 172 2.88 0.39 18.20
CA ARG A 172 3.30 -0.51 17.12
C ARG A 172 3.55 -1.94 17.61
N ASN A 173 4.06 -2.05 18.84
CA ASN A 173 4.32 -3.32 19.51
C ASN A 173 3.63 -3.36 20.90
N PRO A 174 2.28 -3.49 20.96
CA PRO A 174 1.56 -3.44 22.22
C PRO A 174 1.97 -4.57 23.17
N GLU A 175 2.26 -4.22 24.43
CA GLU A 175 2.60 -5.16 25.48
C GLU A 175 1.38 -5.47 26.34
N PHE A 176 1.34 -6.68 26.90
CA PHE A 176 0.25 -7.19 27.71
C PHE A 176 0.81 -7.64 29.07
N LYS A 177 0.08 -7.32 30.14
CA LYS A 177 0.29 -7.89 31.47
C LYS A 177 -0.81 -8.90 31.78
N PHE A 178 -0.88 -9.93 30.94
CA PHE A 178 -1.90 -10.97 31.05
C PHE A 178 -1.29 -12.29 31.50
N TYR A 179 -1.96 -12.92 32.46
CA TYR A 179 -1.59 -14.22 33.02
C TYR A 179 -2.88 -14.96 33.40
N GLN A 180 -2.92 -16.26 33.11
CA GLN A 180 -4.02 -17.13 33.52
C GLN A 180 -3.53 -18.54 33.83
N ILE A 181 -3.96 -19.07 34.98
CA ILE A 181 -3.79 -20.47 35.34
C ILE A 181 -4.82 -21.30 34.56
N LEU A 182 -4.34 -22.29 33.82
CA LEU A 182 -5.14 -23.24 33.08
C LEU A 182 -5.08 -24.61 33.76
N ASN A 183 -6.18 -25.35 33.66
CA ASN A 183 -6.34 -26.68 34.27
C ASN A 183 -6.12 -26.70 35.81
N ALA A 184 -6.57 -25.66 36.52
CA ALA A 184 -6.43 -25.58 37.98
C ALA A 184 -7.13 -26.72 38.74
N GLU A 185 -8.14 -27.35 38.14
CA GLU A 185 -8.91 -28.46 38.72
C GLU A 185 -8.21 -29.82 38.55
N GLY A 186 -7.08 -29.87 37.82
CA GLY A 186 -6.31 -31.11 37.60
C GLY A 186 -7.04 -32.13 36.72
N GLU A 187 -7.82 -31.66 35.75
CA GLU A 187 -8.48 -32.56 34.81
C GLU A 187 -7.47 -33.16 33.83
N ILE A 188 -7.72 -34.41 33.40
CA ILE A 188 -6.91 -35.06 32.37
C ILE A 188 -7.27 -34.47 31.00
N LEU A 189 -6.43 -33.56 30.50
CA LEU A 189 -6.59 -32.98 29.17
C LEU A 189 -6.10 -33.96 28.08
N LYS A 190 -6.64 -33.83 26.87
CA LYS A 190 -6.16 -34.62 25.72
C LYS A 190 -4.80 -34.13 25.25
N VAL A 191 -3.94 -35.03 24.77
CA VAL A 191 -2.66 -34.67 24.13
C VAL A 191 -2.86 -33.75 22.92
N THR A 192 -4.00 -33.85 22.24
CA THR A 192 -4.37 -32.99 21.10
C THR A 192 -4.81 -31.57 21.50
N THR A 193 -4.82 -31.23 22.79
CA THR A 193 -5.25 -29.92 23.28
C THR A 193 -4.42 -28.81 22.64
N SER A 194 -5.10 -27.81 22.09
CA SER A 194 -4.48 -26.63 21.50
C SER A 194 -5.21 -25.36 21.93
N ILE A 195 -4.54 -24.22 21.81
CA ILE A 195 -5.14 -22.90 22.04
C ILE A 195 -5.26 -22.21 20.70
N LEU A 196 -6.49 -21.90 20.28
CA LEU A 196 -6.77 -21.04 19.14
C LEU A 196 -6.80 -19.58 19.62
N PHE A 197 -5.82 -18.80 19.19
CA PHE A 197 -5.78 -17.36 19.40
C PHE A 197 -6.38 -16.62 18.21
N GLN A 198 -7.07 -15.53 18.51
CA GLN A 198 -7.53 -14.54 17.55
C GLN A 198 -7.13 -13.16 18.04
N VAL A 199 -6.57 -12.38 17.13
CA VAL A 199 -6.20 -10.99 17.36
C VAL A 199 -7.21 -10.12 16.62
N SER A 200 -7.91 -9.27 17.36
CA SER A 200 -8.92 -8.36 16.83
C SER A 200 -8.50 -6.91 17.07
N THR A 201 -8.93 -6.03 16.18
CA THR A 201 -8.71 -4.59 16.25
C THR A 201 -9.98 -3.83 15.91
N VAL A 202 -10.05 -2.54 16.28
CA VAL A 202 -10.87 -1.59 15.51
C VAL A 202 -10.08 -1.21 14.27
N ASP A 203 -10.66 -1.43 13.10
CA ASP A 203 -10.08 -0.98 11.83
C ASP A 203 -10.13 0.54 11.78
N SER A 204 -8.95 1.18 11.74
CA SER A 204 -8.77 2.64 11.69
C SER A 204 -9.46 3.28 10.48
N ASP A 205 -9.81 2.46 9.52
CA ASP A 205 -10.24 2.83 8.20
C ASP A 205 -11.79 2.82 8.14
N SER A 206 -12.43 1.68 8.39
CA SER A 206 -13.89 1.55 8.51
C SER A 206 -14.48 2.03 9.84
N GLY A 207 -13.71 1.94 10.93
CA GLY A 207 -14.22 2.09 12.29
C GLY A 207 -14.90 0.82 12.83
N ASP A 208 -14.98 -0.27 12.07
CA ASP A 208 -15.59 -1.50 12.55
C ASP A 208 -14.60 -2.40 13.29
N ILE A 209 -15.09 -3.32 14.11
CA ILE A 209 -14.23 -4.37 14.67
C ILE A 209 -13.86 -5.34 13.55
N ALA A 210 -12.58 -5.63 13.42
CA ALA A 210 -12.02 -6.54 12.45
C ALA A 210 -11.01 -7.49 13.10
N ILE A 211 -10.75 -8.62 12.44
CA ILE A 211 -9.75 -9.62 12.85
C ILE A 211 -8.48 -9.37 12.06
N ILE A 212 -7.35 -9.21 12.75
CA ILE A 212 -6.03 -9.17 12.11
C ILE A 212 -5.66 -10.58 11.64
N GLY A 213 -5.80 -11.56 12.52
CA GLY A 213 -5.63 -12.96 12.17
C GLY A 213 -5.71 -13.91 13.35
N ASN A 214 -5.53 -15.19 13.05
CA ASN A 214 -5.62 -16.31 13.98
C ASN A 214 -4.29 -17.09 14.04
N SER A 215 -4.04 -17.75 15.17
CA SER A 215 -2.92 -18.68 15.33
C SER A 215 -3.31 -19.83 16.26
N ILE A 216 -2.70 -21.00 16.09
CA ILE A 216 -2.96 -22.17 16.95
C ILE A 216 -1.64 -22.59 17.59
N LEU A 217 -1.64 -22.77 18.91
CA LEU A 217 -0.52 -23.35 19.65
C LEU A 217 -0.93 -24.70 20.26
N PRO A 218 -0.26 -25.81 19.92
CA PRO A 218 -0.41 -27.07 20.65
C PRO A 218 0.08 -26.91 22.09
N VAL A 219 -0.74 -27.32 23.06
CA VAL A 219 -0.39 -27.23 24.49
C VAL A 219 0.59 -28.31 24.88
N PHE A 220 0.41 -29.53 24.35
CA PHE A 220 1.24 -30.68 24.69
C PHE A 220 2.00 -31.21 23.48
N SER A 221 3.17 -31.81 23.74
CA SER A 221 3.91 -32.64 22.81
C SER A 221 3.19 -33.99 22.62
N ASN A 222 3.60 -34.78 21.62
CA ASN A 222 3.01 -36.09 21.35
C ASN A 222 3.17 -37.07 22.54
N GLU A 223 4.13 -36.83 23.43
CA GLU A 223 4.39 -37.59 24.65
C GLU A 223 3.52 -37.12 25.84
N GLY A 224 2.64 -36.14 25.64
CA GLY A 224 1.79 -35.59 26.70
C GLY A 224 2.51 -34.68 27.69
N LYS A 225 3.67 -34.12 27.30
CA LYS A 225 4.41 -33.12 28.08
C LYS A 225 4.02 -31.72 27.62
N LEU A 226 3.92 -30.77 28.54
CA LEU A 226 3.66 -29.37 28.21
C LEU A 226 4.73 -28.83 27.24
N ASN A 227 4.29 -28.14 26.20
CA ASN A 227 5.18 -27.39 25.30
C ASN A 227 5.64 -26.11 26.00
N VAL A 228 6.66 -26.24 26.85
CA VAL A 228 7.19 -25.14 27.66
C VAL A 228 8.00 -24.16 26.82
N GLY A 229 7.82 -22.88 27.05
CA GLY A 229 8.67 -21.81 26.52
C GLY A 229 7.88 -20.60 26.04
N GLY A 230 8.61 -19.66 25.42
CA GLY A 230 8.02 -18.52 24.72
C GLY A 230 7.86 -18.82 23.24
N PHE A 231 6.75 -18.43 22.64
CA PHE A 231 6.47 -18.64 21.22
C PHE A 231 6.15 -17.31 20.53
N GLN A 232 6.74 -17.09 19.35
CA GLN A 232 6.35 -16.00 18.45
C GLN A 232 5.50 -16.58 17.31
N LEU A 233 4.20 -16.31 17.33
CA LEU A 233 3.23 -16.87 16.39
C LEU A 233 2.85 -15.86 15.30
N LYS A 234 3.04 -16.24 14.03
CA LYS A 234 2.49 -15.46 12.91
C LYS A 234 0.96 -15.59 12.86
N LEU A 235 0.29 -14.50 12.49
CA LEU A 235 -1.17 -14.46 12.39
C LEU A 235 -1.63 -14.82 10.98
N ARG A 236 -2.68 -15.64 10.85
CA ARG A 236 -3.23 -16.09 9.55
C ARG A 236 -4.61 -15.46 9.31
N THR A 237 -4.88 -14.98 8.10
CA THR A 237 -6.13 -14.28 7.73
C THR A 237 -7.23 -15.24 7.31
N GLY A 238 -7.59 -16.17 8.20
CA GLY A 238 -8.66 -17.12 7.95
C GLY A 238 -8.85 -18.11 9.07
N LEU A 239 -9.97 -18.83 9.03
CA LEU A 239 -10.31 -19.90 9.95
C LEU A 239 -11.21 -20.90 9.23
N PRO A 240 -11.01 -22.22 9.40
CA PRO A 240 -11.93 -23.24 8.89
C PRO A 240 -13.35 -23.02 9.44
N SER A 241 -14.34 -22.93 8.54
CA SER A 241 -15.71 -22.54 8.88
C SER A 241 -16.58 -23.66 9.48
N LYS A 242 -16.12 -24.93 9.48
CA LYS A 242 -16.99 -26.09 9.78
C LYS A 242 -16.51 -27.07 10.86
N GLN A 243 -15.30 -26.96 11.41
CA GLN A 243 -14.76 -27.96 12.35
C GLN A 243 -13.79 -27.33 13.36
N LEU A 244 -14.31 -26.51 14.27
CA LEU A 244 -13.49 -25.88 15.31
C LEU A 244 -13.16 -26.82 16.46
N ASP A 245 -14.01 -27.82 16.70
CA ASP A 245 -13.84 -28.82 17.77
C ASP A 245 -12.76 -29.88 17.46
N ALA A 246 -12.15 -29.82 16.26
CA ALA A 246 -11.09 -30.70 15.79
C ALA A 246 -9.96 -29.95 15.06
N ILE A 247 -9.88 -28.62 15.22
CA ILE A 247 -8.95 -27.79 14.46
C ILE A 247 -7.51 -28.02 14.93
N VAL A 248 -6.58 -28.14 13.98
CA VAL A 248 -5.14 -28.28 14.23
C VAL A 248 -4.36 -27.17 13.52
N SER A 249 -3.11 -26.94 13.93
CA SER A 249 -2.27 -25.86 13.38
C SER A 249 -2.15 -25.90 11.85
N SER A 250 -2.03 -27.10 11.27
CA SER A 250 -1.94 -27.27 9.82
C SER A 250 -3.17 -26.80 9.05
N ASP A 251 -4.35 -26.73 9.67
CA ASP A 251 -5.58 -26.26 9.03
C ASP A 251 -5.51 -24.77 8.69
N LEU A 252 -4.63 -24.02 9.37
CA LEU A 252 -4.39 -22.61 9.09
C LEU A 252 -3.41 -22.37 7.93
N HIS A 253 -2.63 -23.37 7.51
CA HIS A 253 -1.57 -23.19 6.51
C HIS A 253 -2.07 -22.75 5.14
N GLN A 254 -3.33 -23.07 4.80
CA GLN A 254 -3.97 -22.65 3.55
C GLN A 254 -4.30 -21.15 3.50
N TYR A 255 -4.35 -20.48 4.66
CA TYR A 255 -4.65 -19.05 4.74
C TYR A 255 -3.36 -18.22 4.70
N PRO A 256 -3.39 -17.02 4.10
CA PRO A 256 -2.23 -16.16 4.06
C PRO A 256 -1.81 -15.74 5.47
N VAL A 257 -0.51 -15.61 5.67
CA VAL A 257 0.07 -14.96 6.84
C VAL A 257 -0.15 -13.46 6.72
N PHE A 258 -0.69 -12.81 7.75
CA PHE A 258 -0.76 -11.36 7.82
C PHE A 258 0.67 -10.79 7.94
N PRO A 259 1.07 -9.81 7.12
CA PRO A 259 2.46 -9.38 7.03
C PRO A 259 2.93 -8.73 8.33
N CYS A 260 4.17 -9.03 8.73
CA CYS A 260 4.91 -8.46 9.86
C CYS A 260 4.34 -8.77 11.27
N CYS A 261 3.02 -8.93 11.40
CA CYS A 261 2.37 -8.98 12.70
C CYS A 261 2.43 -10.38 13.33
N SER A 262 2.94 -10.45 14.57
CA SER A 262 3.07 -11.70 15.32
C SER A 262 2.72 -11.54 16.79
N LEU A 263 2.24 -12.62 17.42
CA LEU A 263 1.88 -12.69 18.83
C LEU A 263 2.97 -13.38 19.65
N LEU A 264 3.38 -12.75 20.76
CA LEU A 264 4.27 -13.33 21.76
C LEU A 264 3.46 -13.91 22.92
N ILE A 265 3.68 -15.18 23.20
CA ILE A 265 3.03 -15.92 24.29
C ILE A 265 4.02 -16.79 25.04
N ARG A 266 3.71 -17.14 26.29
CA ARG A 266 4.45 -18.17 27.04
C ARG A 266 3.51 -19.23 27.59
N LEU A 267 3.96 -20.48 27.52
CA LEU A 267 3.39 -21.60 28.27
C LEU A 267 4.44 -22.08 29.26
N LEU A 268 4.11 -22.03 30.55
CA LEU A 268 5.04 -22.41 31.62
C LEU A 268 4.34 -23.36 32.61
N PRO A 269 5.08 -24.24 33.29
CA PRO A 269 4.57 -24.92 34.48
C PRO A 269 3.98 -23.93 35.48
N HIS A 270 2.94 -24.34 36.20
CA HIS A 270 2.32 -23.45 37.18
C HIS A 270 3.31 -23.04 38.30
N CYS A 271 3.38 -21.74 38.59
CA CYS A 271 4.12 -21.20 39.73
C CYS A 271 3.23 -20.30 40.59
N GLU A 272 3.49 -20.23 41.91
CA GLU A 272 2.77 -19.35 42.83
C GLU A 272 3.00 -17.86 42.53
N HIS A 273 4.12 -17.53 41.90
CA HIS A 273 4.49 -16.17 41.53
C HIS A 273 4.60 -16.07 40.01
N PRO A 274 3.85 -15.16 39.36
CA PRO A 274 3.91 -14.99 37.91
C PRO A 274 5.33 -14.65 37.45
N ASP A 275 5.79 -15.32 36.41
CA ASP A 275 7.12 -15.08 35.85
C ASP A 275 7.19 -13.72 35.17
N LEU A 276 8.29 -13.00 35.43
CA LEU A 276 8.56 -11.72 34.80
C LEU A 276 8.63 -11.86 33.28
N LEU A 277 8.18 -10.82 32.58
CA LEU A 277 8.25 -10.74 31.12
C LEU A 277 9.72 -10.77 30.67
N PRO A 278 10.16 -11.77 29.87
CA PRO A 278 11.52 -11.79 29.35
C PRO A 278 11.71 -10.67 28.32
N ARG A 279 12.94 -10.13 28.24
CA ARG A 279 13.29 -9.15 27.21
C ARG A 279 13.29 -9.85 25.84
N TYR A 280 12.66 -9.27 24.82
CA TYR A 280 12.67 -9.85 23.48
C TYR A 280 14.09 -10.09 22.94
N SER A 281 15.02 -9.18 23.26
CA SER A 281 16.44 -9.27 22.89
C SER A 281 17.20 -10.42 23.54
N SER A 282 16.63 -11.11 24.54
CA SER A 282 17.31 -12.26 25.16
C SER A 282 17.27 -13.52 24.28
N GLY A 283 16.43 -13.55 23.24
CA GLY A 283 16.21 -14.75 22.41
C GLY A 283 15.35 -15.81 23.10
N TYR A 284 14.55 -15.45 24.11
CA TYR A 284 13.72 -16.40 24.87
C TYR A 284 12.64 -17.09 24.03
N TYR A 285 12.08 -16.39 23.06
CA TYR A 285 10.98 -16.90 22.24
C TYR A 285 11.52 -17.81 21.12
N PHE A 286 10.77 -18.86 20.79
CA PHE A 286 10.95 -19.62 19.57
C PHE A 286 10.43 -18.79 18.39
N THR A 287 11.34 -18.36 17.51
CA THR A 287 11.06 -17.35 16.48
C THR A 287 11.32 -17.82 15.05
N ASP A 288 11.74 -19.07 14.83
CA ASP A 288 12.13 -19.58 13.51
C ASP A 288 11.01 -19.49 12.49
N GLU A 289 9.79 -19.88 12.86
CA GLU A 289 8.60 -19.76 12.00
C GLU A 289 8.14 -18.31 11.81
N ALA A 290 8.61 -17.41 12.67
CA ALA A 290 8.28 -15.99 12.67
C ALA A 290 9.29 -15.12 11.94
N LYS A 291 10.33 -15.70 11.33
CA LYS A 291 11.35 -14.94 10.60
C LYS A 291 10.73 -14.07 9.50
N PRO A 292 11.05 -12.76 9.45
CA PRO A 292 10.49 -11.87 8.45
C PRO A 292 11.06 -12.17 7.07
N THR A 293 10.20 -12.16 6.04
CA THR A 293 10.62 -12.18 4.64
C THR A 293 11.29 -10.87 4.23
N ARG A 294 11.82 -10.80 3.01
CA ARG A 294 12.45 -9.59 2.48
C ARG A 294 11.47 -8.40 2.45
N PHE A 295 10.27 -8.57 1.91
CA PHE A 295 9.29 -7.49 1.88
C PHE A 295 8.77 -7.13 3.29
N GLU A 296 8.66 -8.08 4.22
CA GLU A 296 8.28 -7.78 5.60
C GLU A 296 9.32 -6.87 6.27
N GLN A 297 10.61 -7.10 6.01
CA GLN A 297 11.67 -6.20 6.49
C GLN A 297 11.54 -4.79 5.91
N GLU A 298 11.22 -4.65 4.62
CA GLU A 298 10.99 -3.32 4.02
C GLU A 298 9.79 -2.60 4.64
N ILE A 299 8.69 -3.30 4.88
CA ILE A 299 7.52 -2.74 5.58
C ILE A 299 7.89 -2.32 7.01
N MET A 300 8.61 -3.18 7.75
CA MET A 300 9.02 -2.87 9.12
C MET A 300 9.99 -1.68 9.17
N ASN A 301 10.91 -1.55 8.20
CA ASN A 301 11.78 -0.38 8.05
C ASN A 301 10.95 0.90 7.87
N THR A 302 9.92 0.85 7.03
CA THR A 302 8.98 1.96 6.83
C THR A 302 8.23 2.29 8.12
N PHE A 303 7.80 1.29 8.90
CA PHE A 303 7.13 1.49 10.18
C PHE A 303 8.02 2.19 11.20
N GLN A 304 9.32 1.84 11.28
CA GLN A 304 10.25 2.49 12.20
C GLN A 304 10.54 3.94 11.84
N LYS A 305 10.55 4.28 10.54
CA LYS A 305 10.74 5.66 10.07
C LYS A 305 9.47 6.53 10.22
N ASN A 306 8.31 5.93 10.44
CA ASN A 306 7.04 6.65 10.47
C ASN A 306 6.83 7.43 11.78
N VAL A 307 7.28 8.68 11.80
CA VAL A 307 7.11 9.61 12.93
C VAL A 307 5.66 10.01 13.21
N ASN A 308 4.74 9.83 12.26
CA ASN A 308 3.34 10.23 12.38
C ASN A 308 2.46 9.13 13.01
N PHE A 309 2.98 7.92 13.16
CA PHE A 309 2.24 6.86 13.84
C PHE A 309 2.22 7.12 15.35
N PRO A 310 1.08 6.89 16.04
CA PRO A 310 1.01 7.02 17.50
C PRO A 310 2.11 6.22 18.20
N LYS A 311 2.74 6.81 19.21
CA LYS A 311 3.85 6.13 19.93
C LYS A 311 3.32 5.13 20.94
N LEU A 312 2.29 5.51 21.69
CA LEU A 312 1.72 4.69 22.75
C LEU A 312 0.32 4.18 22.40
N VAL A 313 -0.07 3.04 22.98
CA VAL A 313 -1.42 2.48 22.84
C VAL A 313 -2.49 3.49 23.24
N LYS A 314 -2.24 4.29 24.28
CA LYS A 314 -3.15 5.36 24.70
C LYS A 314 -3.33 6.44 23.63
N ASP A 315 -2.26 6.86 22.97
CA ASP A 315 -2.33 7.88 21.92
C ASP A 315 -3.18 7.37 20.74
N MET A 316 -3.01 6.09 20.40
CA MET A 316 -3.82 5.41 19.38
C MET A 316 -5.31 5.35 19.78
N ALA A 317 -5.60 4.97 21.03
CA ALA A 317 -6.97 4.96 21.55
C ALA A 317 -7.59 6.36 21.55
N GLY A 318 -6.83 7.39 21.90
CA GLY A 318 -7.24 8.79 21.85
C GLY A 318 -7.64 9.22 20.43
N HIS A 319 -6.84 8.89 19.42
CA HIS A 319 -7.20 9.15 18.02
C HIS A 319 -8.50 8.43 17.61
N SER A 320 -8.70 7.18 18.03
CA SER A 320 -9.95 6.45 17.76
C SER A 320 -11.15 7.12 18.45
N MET A 321 -11.01 7.54 19.71
CA MET A 321 -12.06 8.27 20.43
C MET A 321 -12.41 9.60 19.77
N GLU A 322 -11.40 10.37 19.34
CA GLU A 322 -11.61 11.64 18.62
C GLU A 322 -12.38 11.43 17.32
N LYS A 323 -12.02 10.39 16.55
CA LYS A 323 -12.72 10.02 15.31
C LYS A 323 -14.17 9.62 15.58
N GLU A 324 -14.43 8.93 16.69
CA GLU A 324 -15.76 8.54 17.17
C GLU A 324 -16.49 9.65 17.94
N GLN A 325 -15.90 10.85 18.10
CA GLN A 325 -16.43 11.97 18.89
C GLN A 325 -16.77 11.59 20.34
N SER A 326 -16.04 10.62 20.89
CA SER A 326 -16.16 10.18 22.28
C SER A 326 -15.23 11.00 23.18
N GLN A 327 -15.75 11.53 24.29
CA GLN A 327 -14.94 12.22 25.29
C GLN A 327 -14.97 11.44 26.60
N VAL A 328 -13.91 10.66 26.82
CA VAL A 328 -13.72 9.84 28.02
C VAL A 328 -12.45 10.31 28.74
N PRO A 329 -12.48 10.53 30.06
CA PRO A 329 -11.28 10.87 30.83
C PRO A 329 -10.20 9.78 30.72
N GLU A 330 -8.91 10.15 30.73
CA GLU A 330 -7.77 9.23 30.58
C GLU A 330 -7.83 8.05 31.57
N THR A 331 -8.34 8.29 32.78
CA THR A 331 -8.52 7.27 33.82
C THR A 331 -9.47 6.13 33.43
N GLN A 332 -10.34 6.34 32.43
CA GLN A 332 -11.35 5.39 31.96
C GLN A 332 -11.02 4.83 30.56
N TRP A 333 -9.84 5.14 30.00
CA TRP A 333 -9.49 4.70 28.64
C TRP A 333 -9.40 3.19 28.52
N LYS A 334 -8.90 2.50 29.56
CA LYS A 334 -8.86 1.03 29.58
C LYS A 334 -10.28 0.43 29.52
N ASP A 335 -11.20 0.97 30.31
CA ASP A 335 -12.61 0.52 30.33
C ASP A 335 -13.32 0.81 28.99
N TRP A 336 -13.00 1.95 28.38
CA TRP A 336 -13.52 2.28 27.05
C TRP A 336 -13.00 1.30 25.99
N ILE A 337 -11.70 0.98 25.97
CA ILE A 337 -11.11 -0.02 25.07
C ILE A 337 -11.82 -1.37 25.23
N VAL A 338 -11.96 -1.83 26.47
CA VAL A 338 -12.62 -3.10 26.79
C VAL A 338 -14.04 -3.09 26.25
N THR A 339 -14.81 -2.05 26.54
CA THR A 339 -16.20 -1.90 26.09
C THR A 339 -16.29 -1.86 24.57
N ARG A 340 -15.43 -1.07 23.92
CA ARG A 340 -15.40 -0.85 22.47
C ARG A 340 -15.10 -2.13 21.69
N MET A 341 -14.28 -3.02 22.26
CA MET A 341 -13.91 -4.32 21.70
C MET A 341 -14.90 -5.45 22.10
N GLY A 342 -16.15 -5.09 22.44
CA GLY A 342 -17.21 -6.04 22.78
C GLY A 342 -17.15 -6.59 24.21
N GLY A 343 -16.44 -5.91 25.11
CA GLY A 343 -16.27 -6.29 26.52
C GLY A 343 -15.34 -7.50 26.72
N GLY A 344 -15.42 -8.08 27.92
CA GLY A 344 -14.73 -9.33 28.29
C GLY A 344 -15.30 -10.60 27.63
N LYS A 345 -16.16 -10.48 26.61
CA LYS A 345 -16.72 -11.64 25.90
C LYS A 345 -15.64 -12.25 25.00
N SER A 346 -15.38 -13.54 25.15
CA SER A 346 -14.46 -14.31 24.30
C SER A 346 -15.13 -14.90 23.05
N SER A 347 -16.07 -14.19 22.43
CA SER A 347 -16.79 -14.76 21.28
C SER A 347 -15.91 -14.74 20.03
N LEU A 348 -15.12 -15.80 19.85
CA LEU A 348 -14.28 -16.07 18.68
C LEU A 348 -15.08 -16.40 17.42
N LEU A 349 -16.41 -16.41 17.47
CA LEU A 349 -17.24 -17.23 16.57
C LEU A 349 -18.46 -16.52 15.98
N GLN A 350 -18.50 -15.18 15.97
CA GLN A 350 -19.56 -14.48 15.25
C GLN A 350 -19.25 -14.43 13.76
N LEU A 351 -19.83 -15.38 13.02
CA LEU A 351 -19.89 -15.34 11.57
C LEU A 351 -20.87 -14.22 11.13
N PRO A 352 -20.56 -13.47 10.06
CA PRO A 352 -19.36 -13.56 9.24
C PRO A 352 -18.12 -12.94 9.90
N PHE A 353 -16.97 -13.60 9.73
CA PHE A 353 -15.69 -13.03 10.17
C PHE A 353 -15.35 -11.81 9.30
N ASN A 354 -15.20 -10.65 9.95
CA ASN A 354 -14.71 -9.44 9.30
C ASN A 354 -13.20 -9.37 9.48
N TYR A 355 -12.41 -9.70 8.46
CA TYR A 355 -10.96 -9.58 8.52
C TYR A 355 -10.52 -8.18 8.07
N ILE A 356 -9.45 -7.69 8.68
CA ILE A 356 -8.85 -6.44 8.24
C ILE A 356 -8.24 -6.62 6.84
N ASN A 357 -8.31 -5.57 6.00
CA ASN A 357 -7.79 -5.66 4.65
C ASN A 357 -6.27 -5.82 4.67
N ILE A 358 -5.79 -6.97 4.21
CA ILE A 358 -4.36 -7.32 4.16
C ILE A 358 -3.56 -6.38 3.23
N HIS A 359 -4.19 -5.81 2.21
CA HIS A 359 -3.54 -4.86 1.30
C HIS A 359 -3.41 -3.46 1.90
N HIS A 360 -4.01 -3.20 3.07
CA HIS A 360 -3.90 -1.95 3.82
C HIS A 360 -2.94 -2.09 5.01
N ALA A 361 -2.06 -3.11 5.00
CA ALA A 361 -1.12 -3.35 6.08
C ALA A 361 -0.17 -2.16 6.32
N ALA A 362 0.29 -1.51 5.24
CA ALA A 362 1.13 -0.33 5.26
C ALA A 362 0.50 0.78 4.42
N GLN A 363 0.49 2.01 4.93
CA GLN A 363 0.09 3.18 4.14
C GLN A 363 1.10 3.47 3.04
N TYR A 364 0.61 4.10 1.98
CA TYR A 364 1.45 4.50 0.86
C TYR A 364 2.63 5.37 1.32
N ARG A 365 3.79 5.08 0.75
CA ARG A 365 5.00 5.90 0.86
C ARG A 365 5.55 6.17 -0.52
N GLN A 366 5.85 7.44 -0.78
CA GLN A 366 6.38 7.85 -2.08
C GLN A 366 7.72 7.18 -2.39
N GLU A 367 8.60 7.04 -1.39
CA GLU A 367 9.90 6.35 -1.53
C GLU A 367 9.75 4.90 -2.01
N THR A 368 8.68 4.22 -1.62
CA THR A 368 8.41 2.84 -1.99
C THR A 368 7.70 2.74 -3.35
N GLY A 369 6.80 3.69 -3.65
CA GLY A 369 6.09 3.75 -4.92
C GLY A 369 4.94 2.75 -5.05
N ILE A 370 4.42 2.66 -6.27
CA ILE A 370 3.28 1.85 -6.68
C ILE A 370 3.73 0.99 -7.85
N ARG A 371 3.43 -0.30 -7.80
CA ARG A 371 3.67 -1.23 -8.90
C ARG A 371 2.48 -1.32 -9.83
N PHE A 372 2.78 -1.33 -11.13
CA PHE A 372 1.80 -1.44 -12.20
C PHE A 372 2.17 -2.57 -13.15
N ARG A 373 1.16 -3.30 -13.62
CA ARG A 373 1.28 -4.20 -14.77
C ARG A 373 0.03 -4.12 -15.62
N ILE A 374 0.17 -3.68 -16.87
CA ILE A 374 -0.94 -3.70 -17.84
C ILE A 374 -1.05 -5.11 -18.39
N ARG A 375 -2.16 -5.81 -18.10
CA ARG A 375 -2.29 -7.22 -18.48
C ARG A 375 -2.76 -7.40 -19.90
N GLN A 376 -3.89 -6.77 -20.22
CA GLN A 376 -4.63 -7.11 -21.42
C GLN A 376 -5.63 -6.02 -21.77
N ALA A 377 -5.77 -5.75 -23.06
CA ALA A 377 -6.90 -5.04 -23.62
C ALA A 377 -7.87 -6.04 -24.25
N PHE A 378 -9.15 -5.67 -24.35
CA PHE A 378 -10.21 -6.52 -24.87
C PHE A 378 -11.09 -5.74 -25.84
N GLY A 379 -11.57 -6.43 -26.88
CA GLY A 379 -12.61 -5.90 -27.78
C GLY A 379 -12.17 -4.70 -28.61
N LEU A 380 -10.88 -4.60 -28.94
CA LEU A 380 -10.35 -3.58 -29.83
C LEU A 380 -10.84 -3.82 -31.27
N SER A 381 -11.18 -2.74 -31.97
CA SER A 381 -11.58 -2.80 -33.40
C SER A 381 -10.38 -2.52 -34.31
N ALA A 382 -9.27 -3.24 -34.08
CA ALA A 382 -7.94 -2.91 -34.59
C ALA A 382 -7.19 -4.14 -35.13
N ASP A 383 -7.79 -4.85 -36.08
CA ASP A 383 -7.16 -6.02 -36.71
C ASP A 383 -5.95 -5.62 -37.57
N GLY A 384 -4.87 -6.41 -37.49
CA GLY A 384 -3.66 -6.23 -38.28
C GLY A 384 -2.70 -5.16 -37.75
N LEU A 385 -2.95 -4.61 -36.56
CA LEU A 385 -2.06 -3.64 -35.90
C LEU A 385 -1.21 -4.32 -34.84
N TYR A 386 0.03 -3.86 -34.69
CA TYR A 386 0.84 -4.14 -33.51
C TYR A 386 0.48 -3.12 -32.42
N ILE A 387 -0.11 -3.58 -31.32
CA ILE A 387 -0.79 -2.73 -30.33
C ILE A 387 -0.01 -2.72 -29.02
N ASN A 388 0.29 -1.53 -28.52
CA ASN A 388 0.89 -1.30 -27.21
C ASN A 388 0.11 -0.29 -26.39
N ALA A 389 0.25 -0.41 -25.08
CA ALA A 389 -0.32 0.50 -24.11
C ALA A 389 0.77 1.44 -23.58
N PHE A 390 0.52 2.75 -23.71
CA PHE A 390 1.27 3.80 -23.05
C PHE A 390 0.52 4.23 -21.80
N ALA A 391 1.19 4.31 -20.65
CA ALA A 391 0.60 4.72 -19.41
C ALA A 391 1.38 5.86 -18.77
N ARG A 392 0.67 6.78 -18.11
CA ARG A 392 1.27 7.90 -17.37
C ARG A 392 0.44 8.28 -16.16
N VAL A 393 1.10 8.82 -15.15
CA VAL A 393 0.43 9.39 -13.98
C VAL A 393 -0.10 10.78 -14.32
N LEU A 394 -1.39 11.00 -14.09
CA LEU A 394 -1.96 12.34 -14.03
C LEU A 394 -2.02 12.78 -12.58
N LYS A 395 -1.30 13.84 -12.25
CA LYS A 395 -1.28 14.45 -10.92
C LYS A 395 -2.64 15.00 -10.54
N GLY A 396 -3.07 14.75 -9.30
CA GLY A 396 -4.22 15.43 -8.72
C GLY A 396 -3.93 16.88 -8.33
N PRO A 397 -4.94 17.62 -7.82
CA PRO A 397 -4.85 19.04 -7.54
C PRO A 397 -3.93 19.39 -6.36
N LEU A 398 -3.67 18.46 -5.44
CA LEU A 398 -2.74 18.67 -4.32
C LEU A 398 -1.28 18.52 -4.78
N SER A 399 -1.05 17.68 -5.78
CA SER A 399 0.28 17.32 -6.28
C SER A 399 0.72 18.06 -7.55
N ILE A 400 -0.20 18.63 -8.32
CA ILE A 400 0.09 19.24 -9.64
C ILE A 400 1.13 20.38 -9.59
N HIS A 401 1.24 21.08 -8.45
CA HIS A 401 2.17 22.18 -8.26
C HIS A 401 3.51 21.76 -7.63
N LEU A 402 3.64 20.49 -7.22
CA LEU A 402 4.84 19.98 -6.59
C LEU A 402 5.93 19.74 -7.65
N PRO A 403 7.18 20.15 -7.36
CA PRO A 403 8.30 19.92 -8.25
C PRO A 403 8.62 18.42 -8.34
N GLU A 404 9.25 18.05 -9.44
CA GLU A 404 9.88 16.73 -9.58
C GLU A 404 11.04 16.59 -8.60
N LEU A 405 11.20 15.38 -8.03
CA LEU A 405 12.29 15.06 -7.12
C LEU A 405 13.59 14.78 -7.90
N PRO A 406 14.77 14.84 -7.25
CA PRO A 406 16.06 14.66 -7.93
C PRO A 406 16.25 13.32 -8.65
N ASP A 407 15.51 12.30 -8.23
CA ASP A 407 15.46 10.95 -8.79
C ASP A 407 14.38 10.79 -9.88
N HIS A 408 13.81 11.91 -10.36
CA HIS A 408 12.69 11.97 -11.30
C HIS A 408 11.33 11.51 -10.74
N SER A 409 11.27 11.13 -9.46
CA SER A 409 10.03 10.74 -8.77
C SER A 409 9.07 11.92 -8.61
N GLY A 410 7.77 11.63 -8.63
CA GLY A 410 6.73 12.65 -8.53
C GLY A 410 6.70 13.63 -9.71
N GLY A 411 7.41 13.34 -10.80
CA GLY A 411 7.48 14.11 -12.06
C GLY A 411 6.42 13.71 -13.07
N ASP A 412 6.81 13.66 -14.35
CA ASP A 412 6.01 13.13 -15.47
C ASP A 412 6.31 11.63 -15.66
N GLU A 413 5.82 10.84 -14.69
CA GLU A 413 6.07 9.41 -14.61
C GLU A 413 5.19 8.61 -15.58
N LYS A 414 5.84 7.76 -16.38
CA LYS A 414 5.21 7.09 -17.52
C LYS A 414 5.98 5.82 -17.90
N PHE A 415 5.31 4.92 -18.61
CA PHE A 415 5.91 3.71 -19.15
C PHE A 415 5.10 3.18 -20.34
N ILE A 416 5.67 2.20 -21.06
CA ILE A 416 5.05 1.56 -22.22
C ILE A 416 5.24 0.04 -22.16
N THR A 417 4.22 -0.71 -22.61
CA THR A 417 4.32 -2.17 -22.79
C THR A 417 5.18 -2.51 -24.00
N GLN A 418 6.00 -3.55 -23.90
CA GLN A 418 6.92 -3.96 -24.97
C GLN A 418 6.80 -5.44 -25.34
N LYS A 419 6.28 -6.28 -24.43
CA LYS A 419 6.22 -7.74 -24.62
C LYS A 419 4.80 -8.27 -24.71
N HIS A 420 4.55 -9.15 -25.68
CA HIS A 420 3.24 -9.73 -25.98
C HIS A 420 3.20 -11.23 -25.76
N ASP A 421 2.03 -11.70 -25.34
CA ASP A 421 1.64 -13.10 -25.50
C ASP A 421 1.13 -13.31 -26.93
N PHE A 422 1.96 -13.88 -27.81
CA PHE A 422 1.60 -14.10 -29.22
C PHE A 422 0.47 -15.12 -29.44
N THR A 423 0.05 -15.84 -28.38
CA THR A 423 -1.14 -16.71 -28.42
C THR A 423 -2.44 -15.93 -28.16
N SER A 424 -2.34 -14.67 -27.74
CA SER A 424 -3.50 -13.79 -27.56
C SER A 424 -4.08 -13.32 -28.90
N LEU A 425 -5.30 -12.78 -28.86
CA LEU A 425 -5.97 -12.24 -30.05
C LEU A 425 -5.48 -10.83 -30.37
N GLN A 426 -5.41 -10.47 -31.65
CA GLN A 426 -5.11 -9.09 -32.08
C GLN A 426 -6.13 -8.08 -31.56
N THR A 427 -7.40 -8.49 -31.44
CA THR A 427 -8.48 -7.67 -30.85
C THR A 427 -8.48 -7.65 -29.33
N SER A 428 -7.70 -8.53 -28.69
CA SER A 428 -7.57 -8.60 -27.23
C SER A 428 -6.12 -8.89 -26.82
N PRO A 429 -5.17 -8.00 -27.17
CA PRO A 429 -3.74 -8.24 -26.98
C PRO A 429 -3.41 -8.33 -25.50
N LYS A 430 -2.63 -9.34 -25.14
CA LYS A 430 -2.13 -9.57 -23.78
C LYS A 430 -0.64 -9.25 -23.73
N TRP A 431 -0.26 -8.49 -22.71
CA TRP A 431 1.12 -8.12 -22.45
C TRP A 431 1.69 -8.95 -21.30
N ILE A 432 2.98 -9.27 -21.40
CA ILE A 432 3.72 -10.10 -20.44
C ILE A 432 4.94 -9.36 -19.88
N ASP A 433 4.91 -8.02 -19.94
CA ASP A 433 5.91 -7.16 -19.33
C ASP A 433 6.00 -7.40 -17.80
N PRO A 434 7.21 -7.26 -17.22
CA PRO A 434 7.36 -7.22 -15.76
C PRO A 434 6.64 -5.99 -15.19
N SER A 435 6.43 -5.97 -13.87
CA SER A 435 5.88 -4.76 -13.24
C SER A 435 6.83 -3.56 -13.34
N VAL A 436 6.25 -2.37 -13.39
CA VAL A 436 6.96 -1.09 -13.33
C VAL A 436 6.59 -0.40 -12.02
N VAL A 437 7.58 0.17 -11.33
CA VAL A 437 7.37 0.98 -10.12
C VAL A 437 7.35 2.46 -10.50
N LEU A 438 6.31 3.17 -10.10
CA LEU A 438 6.22 4.64 -10.18
C LEU A 438 6.06 5.21 -8.77
N HIS A 439 6.54 6.43 -8.53
CA HIS A 439 6.63 7.13 -7.25
C HIS A 439 5.80 8.43 -7.21
N PRO A 440 4.50 8.38 -7.56
CA PRO A 440 3.67 9.58 -7.63
C PRO A 440 3.51 10.23 -6.26
N TYR A 441 3.38 11.55 -6.22
CA TYR A 441 2.96 12.20 -4.99
C TYR A 441 1.60 11.68 -4.52
N PHE A 442 1.46 11.48 -3.22
CA PHE A 442 0.20 11.07 -2.62
C PHE A 442 -0.87 12.15 -2.81
N ASP A 443 -1.91 11.80 -3.56
CA ASP A 443 -3.05 12.66 -3.85
C ASP A 443 -4.21 11.78 -4.29
N HIS A 444 -5.33 11.82 -3.55
CA HIS A 444 -6.49 10.95 -3.79
C HIS A 444 -7.11 11.09 -5.19
N GLN A 445 -6.82 12.19 -5.91
CA GLN A 445 -7.31 12.39 -7.28
C GLN A 445 -6.25 12.11 -8.35
N SER A 446 -5.06 11.62 -7.97
CA SER A 446 -4.09 11.12 -8.95
C SER A 446 -4.59 9.82 -9.60
N VAL A 447 -4.40 9.71 -10.91
CA VAL A 447 -4.87 8.58 -11.72
C VAL A 447 -3.79 8.09 -12.66
N LEU A 448 -3.83 6.80 -13.01
CA LEU A 448 -3.11 6.26 -14.17
C LEU A 448 -3.96 6.48 -15.41
N LEU A 449 -3.47 7.26 -16.37
CA LEU A 449 -4.04 7.32 -17.72
C LEU A 449 -3.39 6.23 -18.57
N VAL A 450 -4.20 5.38 -19.18
CA VAL A 450 -3.74 4.34 -20.12
C VAL A 450 -4.28 4.67 -21.51
N GLN A 451 -3.39 4.70 -22.50
CA GLN A 451 -3.67 5.03 -23.88
C GLN A 451 -3.21 3.88 -24.78
N ILE A 452 -4.08 3.42 -25.66
CA ILE A 452 -3.82 2.29 -26.55
C ILE A 452 -3.51 2.83 -27.94
N PHE A 453 -2.32 2.53 -28.42
CA PHE A 453 -1.85 2.93 -29.75
C PHE A 453 -1.57 1.68 -30.59
N GLY A 454 -1.70 1.83 -31.91
CA GLY A 454 -1.40 0.78 -32.88
C GLY A 454 -0.35 1.26 -33.86
N MET A 455 0.44 0.31 -34.36
CA MET A 455 1.39 0.55 -35.44
C MET A 455 1.10 -0.43 -36.57
N ARG A 456 0.87 0.12 -37.77
CA ARG A 456 0.72 -0.66 -38.99
C ARG A 456 2.09 -0.73 -39.68
N ALA A 457 2.82 -1.80 -39.40
CA ALA A 457 4.13 -2.02 -40.00
C ALA A 457 4.26 -3.42 -40.60
N THR A 458 5.20 -3.54 -41.53
CA THR A 458 5.64 -4.81 -42.11
C THR A 458 7.05 -5.09 -41.61
N TYR A 459 7.24 -6.26 -41.00
CA TYR A 459 8.56 -6.75 -40.64
C TYR A 459 9.20 -7.46 -41.84
N ILE A 460 10.44 -7.11 -42.16
CA ILE A 460 11.25 -7.78 -43.17
C ILE A 460 12.38 -8.51 -42.44
N PRO A 461 12.35 -9.86 -42.38
CA PRO A 461 13.42 -10.63 -41.76
C PRO A 461 14.79 -10.35 -42.40
N ASN A 462 15.84 -10.31 -41.58
CA ASN A 462 17.21 -10.21 -42.08
C ASN A 462 17.61 -11.53 -42.77
N PRO A 463 18.32 -11.48 -43.92
CA PRO A 463 18.92 -12.67 -44.51
C PRO A 463 19.89 -13.40 -43.58
N ASP A 464 20.56 -12.68 -42.67
CA ASP A 464 21.37 -13.26 -41.62
C ASP A 464 20.48 -13.80 -40.49
N PRO A 465 20.46 -15.12 -40.26
CA PRO A 465 19.67 -15.75 -39.21
C PRO A 465 20.03 -15.31 -37.78
N ALA A 466 21.16 -14.64 -37.56
CA ALA A 466 21.60 -14.16 -36.25
C ALA A 466 21.14 -12.72 -35.94
N GLN A 467 20.59 -11.99 -36.91
CA GLN A 467 20.29 -10.57 -36.76
C GLN A 467 18.79 -10.25 -36.83
N CYS A 468 18.42 -9.15 -36.17
CA CYS A 468 17.07 -8.61 -36.25
C CYS A 468 16.79 -8.04 -37.64
N GLY A 469 15.55 -8.21 -38.11
CA GLY A 469 15.06 -7.64 -39.36
C GLY A 469 14.71 -6.16 -39.25
N ASN A 470 14.22 -5.59 -40.34
CA ASN A 470 13.83 -4.18 -40.41
C ASN A 470 12.31 -4.03 -40.36
N VAL A 471 11.83 -2.97 -39.72
CA VAL A 471 10.40 -2.61 -39.67
C VAL A 471 10.15 -1.45 -40.62
N ILE A 472 9.31 -1.67 -41.63
CA ILE A 472 8.98 -0.67 -42.64
C ILE A 472 7.47 -0.38 -42.67
N SER A 473 7.11 0.78 -43.19
CA SER A 473 5.71 1.11 -43.50
C SER A 473 5.19 0.26 -44.66
N GLN A 474 3.90 -0.08 -44.63
CA GLN A 474 3.24 -0.81 -45.72
C GLN A 474 3.14 0.00 -47.03
N ASN A 475 3.25 1.33 -46.96
CA ASN A 475 2.99 2.25 -48.07
C ASN A 475 4.21 3.09 -48.49
N GLU A 476 5.44 2.68 -48.13
CA GLU A 476 6.69 3.42 -48.43
C GLU A 476 6.76 4.87 -47.88
N GLN A 477 5.81 5.27 -47.03
CA GLN A 477 5.83 6.53 -46.26
C GLN A 477 6.58 6.33 -44.93
N ASP A 478 6.92 7.44 -44.26
CA ASP A 478 7.45 7.38 -42.90
C ASP A 478 6.49 6.61 -41.99
N LEU A 479 7.03 5.66 -41.23
CA LEU A 479 6.24 4.86 -40.30
C LEU A 479 5.72 5.77 -39.18
N GLN A 480 4.42 5.72 -38.94
CA GLN A 480 3.74 6.52 -37.92
C GLN A 480 2.83 5.64 -37.07
N LEU A 481 2.51 6.13 -35.87
CA LEU A 481 1.46 5.53 -35.05
C LEU A 481 0.10 5.83 -35.66
N GLU A 482 -0.79 4.84 -35.61
CA GLU A 482 -2.20 5.05 -35.89
C GLU A 482 -2.78 6.02 -34.85
N PRO A 483 -3.84 6.77 -35.20
CA PRO A 483 -4.58 7.57 -34.22
C PRO A 483 -4.94 6.75 -32.98
N LEU A 484 -5.00 7.41 -31.83
CA LEU A 484 -5.31 6.79 -30.54
C LEU A 484 -6.50 5.84 -30.67
N ILE A 485 -6.26 4.53 -30.48
CA ILE A 485 -7.28 3.49 -30.66
C ILE A 485 -8.35 3.68 -29.59
N GLY A 486 -7.91 3.84 -28.35
CA GLY A 486 -8.77 4.14 -27.22
C GLY A 486 -7.95 4.45 -25.97
N TRP A 487 -8.62 4.88 -24.92
CA TRP A 487 -7.97 5.21 -23.65
C TRP A 487 -8.89 4.90 -22.46
N THR A 488 -8.30 4.84 -21.27
CA THR A 488 -9.01 4.67 -20.01
C THR A 488 -8.20 5.22 -18.84
N ILE A 489 -8.77 5.19 -17.63
CA ILE A 489 -8.14 5.70 -16.41
C ILE A 489 -8.37 4.78 -15.21
N PHE A 490 -7.41 4.76 -14.28
CA PHE A 490 -7.49 4.00 -13.04
C PHE A 490 -7.13 4.86 -11.83
N PRO A 491 -7.85 4.78 -10.70
CA PRO A 491 -7.44 5.44 -9.46
C PRO A 491 -6.15 4.81 -8.93
N LEU A 492 -5.26 5.63 -8.37
CA LEU A 492 -4.01 5.14 -7.76
C LEU A 492 -4.16 4.80 -6.28
N PHE A 493 -5.01 5.56 -5.58
CA PHE A 493 -5.12 5.52 -4.14
C PHE A 493 -6.55 5.24 -3.68
N GLU A 494 -6.64 4.46 -2.61
CA GLU A 494 -7.85 4.31 -1.82
C GLU A 494 -7.53 4.72 -0.39
N ARG A 495 -8.13 5.82 0.08
CA ARG A 495 -7.76 6.45 1.36
C ARG A 495 -6.24 6.70 1.36
N ASN A 496 -5.53 6.24 2.39
CA ASN A 496 -4.08 6.42 2.55
C ASN A 496 -3.25 5.26 1.97
N TYR A 497 -3.88 4.38 1.20
CA TYR A 497 -3.28 3.15 0.68
C TYR A 497 -3.24 3.17 -0.84
N VAL A 498 -2.36 2.36 -1.41
CA VAL A 498 -2.43 2.03 -2.84
C VAL A 498 -3.73 1.26 -3.10
N CYS A 499 -4.44 1.62 -4.17
CA CYS A 499 -5.64 0.92 -4.61
C CYS A 499 -5.26 -0.45 -5.21
N SER A 500 -4.84 -1.37 -4.35
CA SER A 500 -4.29 -2.67 -4.75
C SER A 500 -5.38 -3.57 -5.32
N GLY A 501 -5.15 -4.15 -6.50
CA GLY A 501 -6.14 -4.99 -7.16
C GLY A 501 -5.85 -5.27 -8.64
N ILE A 502 -6.65 -6.17 -9.21
CA ILE A 502 -6.77 -6.39 -10.65
C ILE A 502 -7.96 -5.56 -11.14
N HIS A 503 -7.68 -4.39 -11.67
CA HIS A 503 -8.67 -3.39 -12.06
C HIS A 503 -9.05 -3.54 -13.51
N SER A 504 -10.35 -3.54 -13.82
CA SER A 504 -10.84 -3.45 -15.20
C SER A 504 -11.61 -2.16 -15.44
N ALA A 505 -11.27 -1.44 -16.50
CA ALA A 505 -11.91 -0.19 -16.88
C ALA A 505 -12.35 -0.19 -18.36
N PRO A 506 -13.46 0.50 -18.70
CA PRO A 506 -13.94 0.56 -20.07
C PRO A 506 -13.02 1.42 -20.94
N LEU A 507 -12.94 1.08 -22.23
CA LEU A 507 -12.26 1.89 -23.24
C LEU A 507 -13.17 2.98 -23.79
N PHE A 508 -12.62 4.19 -23.90
CA PHE A 508 -13.26 5.34 -24.50
C PHE A 508 -12.68 5.65 -25.88
N GLU A 509 -13.55 6.07 -26.80
CA GLU A 509 -13.19 6.54 -28.14
C GLU A 509 -12.69 7.99 -28.11
N GLY A 510 -11.91 8.38 -29.11
CA GLY A 510 -11.38 9.75 -29.24
C GLY A 510 -10.28 10.09 -28.24
N LEU A 511 -9.97 11.38 -28.08
CA LEU A 511 -8.96 11.87 -27.14
C LEU A 511 -9.56 12.19 -25.77
N PRO A 512 -8.78 12.09 -24.67
CA PRO A 512 -9.21 12.54 -23.35
C PRO A 512 -9.64 14.02 -23.37
N ASN A 513 -10.90 14.29 -23.05
CA ASN A 513 -11.45 15.65 -23.08
C ASN A 513 -10.97 16.48 -21.87
N ALA A 514 -10.58 17.73 -22.08
CA ALA A 514 -10.07 18.61 -21.02
C ALA A 514 -11.08 18.86 -19.88
N ALA A 515 -12.38 18.99 -20.19
CA ALA A 515 -13.42 19.17 -19.18
C ALA A 515 -13.61 17.90 -18.34
N PHE A 516 -13.46 16.72 -18.96
CA PHE A 516 -13.44 15.45 -18.23
C PHE A 516 -12.21 15.34 -17.32
N LEU A 517 -11.01 15.65 -17.83
CA LEU A 517 -9.77 15.64 -17.03
C LEU A 517 -9.87 16.58 -15.83
N GLN A 518 -10.47 17.77 -16.01
CA GLN A 518 -10.74 18.69 -14.90
C GLN A 518 -11.74 18.11 -13.89
N SER A 519 -12.72 17.31 -14.35
CA SER A 519 -13.68 16.65 -13.47
C SER A 519 -13.03 15.60 -12.55
N LEU A 520 -11.89 15.00 -12.96
CA LEU A 520 -11.14 14.04 -12.14
C LEU A 520 -10.51 14.70 -10.91
N SER A 521 -10.13 15.97 -11.01
CA SER A 521 -9.63 16.72 -9.85
C SER A 521 -10.70 17.03 -8.80
N LEU A 522 -11.98 16.79 -9.11
CA LEU A 522 -13.12 17.16 -8.26
C LEU A 522 -13.92 15.96 -7.76
N HIS A 523 -13.88 14.83 -8.47
CA HIS A 523 -14.72 13.68 -8.17
C HIS A 523 -13.92 12.38 -8.28
N PRO A 524 -14.29 11.34 -7.51
CA PRO A 524 -13.77 10.00 -7.72
C PRO A 524 -13.95 9.55 -9.18
N VAL A 525 -13.01 8.74 -9.67
CA VAL A 525 -12.93 8.30 -11.07
C VAL A 525 -14.26 7.78 -11.61
N LYS A 526 -14.91 6.87 -10.88
CA LYS A 526 -16.20 6.28 -11.28
C LYS A 526 -17.29 7.34 -11.48
N THR A 527 -17.40 8.29 -10.55
CA THR A 527 -18.37 9.38 -10.61
C THR A 527 -18.07 10.33 -11.76
N ALA A 528 -16.79 10.66 -12.00
CA ALA A 528 -16.38 11.47 -13.14
C ALA A 528 -16.74 10.80 -14.47
N ILE A 529 -16.52 9.49 -14.61
CA ILE A 529 -16.89 8.72 -15.81
C ILE A 529 -18.40 8.76 -16.03
N GLN A 530 -19.20 8.44 -14.99
CA GLN A 530 -20.66 8.47 -15.09
C GLN A 530 -21.19 9.84 -15.52
N LYS A 531 -20.61 10.92 -14.97
CA LYS A 531 -20.94 12.29 -15.36
C LYS A 531 -20.55 12.56 -16.82
N GLY A 532 -19.33 12.21 -17.23
CA GLY A 532 -18.85 12.40 -18.60
C GLY A 532 -19.69 11.66 -19.64
N LEU A 533 -20.16 10.45 -19.32
CA LEU A 533 -21.10 9.69 -20.16
C LEU A 533 -22.46 10.38 -20.26
N LYS A 534 -23.01 10.83 -19.13
CA LYS A 534 -24.31 11.54 -19.10
C LYS A 534 -24.28 12.86 -19.88
N GLU A 535 -23.14 13.55 -19.87
CA GLU A 535 -22.92 14.81 -20.57
C GLU A 535 -22.47 14.62 -22.03
N ASN A 536 -22.37 13.37 -22.52
CA ASN A 536 -21.86 13.01 -23.85
C ASN A 536 -20.45 13.55 -24.15
N ILE A 537 -19.64 13.73 -23.10
CA ILE A 537 -18.21 14.09 -23.20
C ILE A 537 -17.36 12.84 -23.45
N LEU A 538 -17.83 11.69 -22.97
CA LEU A 538 -17.21 10.39 -23.15
C LEU A 538 -18.07 9.50 -24.05
N THR A 539 -17.40 8.75 -24.92
CA THR A 539 -18.04 7.75 -25.79
C THR A 539 -17.41 6.40 -25.54
N LEU A 540 -18.23 5.41 -25.17
CA LEU A 540 -17.79 4.03 -24.97
C LEU A 540 -17.65 3.30 -26.30
N PHE A 541 -16.73 2.35 -26.36
CA PHE A 541 -16.63 1.42 -27.47
C PHE A 541 -17.91 0.62 -27.65
N LYS A 542 -18.43 0.57 -28.89
CA LYS A 542 -19.60 -0.27 -29.23
C LYS A 542 -19.38 -1.76 -28.99
N SER A 543 -18.13 -2.20 -29.06
CA SER A 543 -17.71 -3.58 -28.77
C SER A 543 -17.64 -3.92 -27.29
N TYR A 544 -17.89 -2.95 -26.39
CA TYR A 544 -17.67 -3.09 -24.95
C TYR A 544 -16.23 -3.47 -24.65
N GLY A 545 -15.28 -2.74 -25.25
CA GLY A 545 -13.85 -2.92 -25.01
C GLY A 545 -13.42 -2.43 -23.63
N SER A 546 -12.40 -3.08 -23.06
CA SER A 546 -11.88 -2.77 -21.71
C SER A 546 -10.38 -3.04 -21.62
N VAL A 547 -9.72 -2.47 -20.61
CA VAL A 547 -8.33 -2.77 -20.26
C VAL A 547 -8.28 -3.26 -18.80
N THR A 548 -7.40 -4.22 -18.54
CA THR A 548 -7.11 -4.72 -17.19
C THR A 548 -5.69 -4.36 -16.77
N VAL A 549 -5.55 -3.80 -15.57
CA VAL A 549 -4.28 -3.41 -14.95
C VAL A 549 -4.19 -4.00 -13.55
N GLU A 550 -3.04 -4.56 -13.19
CA GLU A 550 -2.71 -4.90 -11.82
C GLU A 550 -2.00 -3.72 -11.17
N ILE A 551 -2.46 -3.34 -9.98
CA ILE A 551 -1.91 -2.26 -9.17
C ILE A 551 -1.65 -2.85 -7.79
N TRP A 552 -0.47 -2.59 -7.20
CA TRP A 552 -0.20 -2.96 -5.82
C TRP A 552 0.89 -2.10 -5.20
N ASP A 553 0.97 -2.15 -3.87
CA ASP A 553 1.93 -1.38 -3.10
C ASP A 553 3.38 -1.80 -3.40
N GLY A 554 4.26 -0.82 -3.57
CA GLY A 554 5.66 -1.01 -3.97
C GLY A 554 6.50 -1.84 -3.00
N HIS A 555 6.06 -2.02 -1.75
CA HIS A 555 6.79 -2.83 -0.77
C HIS A 555 6.85 -4.30 -1.19
N TYR A 556 5.85 -4.78 -1.95
CA TYR A 556 5.76 -6.16 -2.39
C TYR A 556 6.37 -6.36 -3.78
N LEU A 557 7.12 -7.46 -3.96
CA LEU A 557 7.66 -7.86 -5.25
C LEU A 557 6.64 -8.67 -6.08
N ASP A 558 6.90 -8.81 -7.38
CA ASP A 558 6.04 -9.53 -8.34
C ASP A 558 5.69 -10.97 -7.92
N GLU A 559 6.59 -11.64 -7.20
CA GLU A 559 6.43 -13.03 -6.77
C GLU A 559 6.00 -13.16 -5.29
N GLU A 560 5.99 -12.05 -4.54
CA GLU A 560 5.83 -12.03 -3.08
C GLU A 560 4.61 -11.25 -2.59
N HIS A 561 3.74 -10.79 -3.51
CA HIS A 561 2.51 -10.10 -3.14
C HIS A 561 1.35 -11.07 -2.87
N TYR A 562 0.42 -10.67 -2.00
CA TYR A 562 -0.81 -11.41 -1.77
C TYR A 562 -1.69 -11.44 -3.03
N THR A 563 -2.59 -12.43 -3.11
CA THR A 563 -3.60 -12.50 -4.17
C THR A 563 -4.36 -11.19 -4.27
N LEU A 564 -4.25 -10.51 -5.42
CA LEU A 564 -4.90 -9.22 -5.63
C LEU A 564 -6.41 -9.38 -5.80
N PRO A 565 -7.24 -8.53 -5.17
CA PRO A 565 -8.68 -8.57 -5.34
C PRO A 565 -9.05 -8.17 -6.77
N ILE A 566 -10.10 -8.79 -7.33
CA ILE A 566 -10.63 -8.39 -8.64
C ILE A 566 -11.56 -7.19 -8.45
N VAL A 567 -11.22 -6.06 -9.06
CA VAL A 567 -11.94 -4.80 -8.92
C VAL A 567 -12.54 -4.40 -10.27
N ASN A 568 -13.85 -4.61 -10.42
CA ASN A 568 -14.60 -4.33 -11.66
C ASN A 568 -15.52 -3.10 -11.54
N ASP A 569 -15.30 -2.26 -10.53
CA ASP A 569 -16.18 -1.15 -10.18
C ASP A 569 -16.34 -0.12 -11.29
N LEU A 570 -15.30 0.07 -12.11
CA LEU A 570 -15.32 0.98 -13.26
C LEU A 570 -16.10 0.41 -14.45
N LEU A 571 -16.24 -0.91 -14.57
CA LEU A 571 -17.10 -1.52 -15.59
C LEU A 571 -18.60 -1.34 -15.27
N ALA A 572 -18.93 -1.09 -14.00
CA ALA A 572 -20.31 -0.88 -13.55
C ALA A 572 -20.90 0.48 -13.98
N VAL A 573 -20.13 1.34 -14.66
CA VAL A 573 -20.64 2.60 -15.23
C VAL A 573 -21.60 2.37 -16.41
N ASP A 574 -21.57 1.18 -17.00
CA ASP A 574 -22.51 0.69 -18.00
C ASP A 574 -22.76 -0.83 -17.77
N ASN A 575 -23.09 -1.59 -18.82
CA ASN A 575 -23.46 -2.99 -18.74
C ASN A 575 -22.24 -3.92 -18.53
N MET A 576 -21.88 -4.13 -17.26
CA MET A 576 -20.80 -5.04 -16.83
C MET A 576 -20.85 -6.43 -17.49
N LYS A 577 -22.04 -7.02 -17.67
CA LYS A 577 -22.17 -8.35 -18.29
C LYS A 577 -21.68 -8.38 -19.74
N LYS A 578 -21.84 -7.30 -20.49
CA LYS A 578 -21.35 -7.20 -21.87
C LYS A 578 -19.82 -7.10 -21.91
N TYR A 579 -19.20 -6.33 -21.01
CA TYR A 579 -17.74 -6.30 -20.88
C TYR A 579 -17.18 -7.69 -20.56
N LEU A 580 -17.73 -8.37 -19.55
CA LEU A 580 -17.27 -9.72 -19.16
C LEU A 580 -17.45 -10.74 -20.31
N LYS A 581 -18.52 -10.61 -21.11
CA LYS A 581 -18.71 -11.42 -22.33
C LYS A 581 -17.65 -11.12 -23.39
N THR A 582 -17.27 -9.86 -23.58
CA THR A 582 -16.19 -9.48 -24.50
C THR A 582 -14.84 -10.02 -24.01
N GLN A 583 -14.56 -9.95 -22.71
CA GLN A 583 -13.32 -10.46 -22.11
C GLN A 583 -13.13 -11.97 -22.29
N THR A 584 -14.22 -12.73 -22.37
CA THR A 584 -14.21 -14.20 -22.57
C THR A 584 -14.29 -14.62 -24.04
N SER A 585 -14.37 -13.67 -24.97
CA SER A 585 -14.45 -13.96 -26.40
C SER A 585 -13.13 -14.54 -26.93
N LYS A 586 -13.23 -15.67 -27.64
CA LYS A 586 -12.11 -16.30 -28.37
C LYS A 586 -12.16 -16.04 -29.88
N LYS A 587 -13.00 -15.09 -30.33
CA LYS A 587 -13.16 -14.77 -31.74
C LYS A 587 -12.15 -13.70 -32.18
N GLY A 588 -11.34 -14.01 -33.19
CA GLY A 588 -10.39 -13.08 -33.79
C GLY A 588 -9.22 -13.81 -34.42
N LYS A 589 -8.27 -13.04 -34.95
CA LYS A 589 -6.97 -13.56 -35.37
C LYS A 589 -6.01 -13.53 -34.19
N GLU A 590 -5.16 -14.53 -34.07
CA GLU A 590 -4.07 -14.52 -33.09
C GLU A 590 -2.99 -13.52 -33.47
N MET A 591 -2.27 -13.01 -32.46
CA MET A 591 -1.09 -12.16 -32.64
C MET A 591 0.01 -12.87 -33.43
N SER A 592 0.15 -14.19 -33.27
CA SER A 592 1.04 -15.06 -34.07
C SER A 592 0.89 -14.87 -35.59
N MET A 593 -0.33 -14.52 -36.05
CA MET A 593 -0.59 -14.28 -37.47
C MET A 593 0.11 -13.02 -38.01
N LEU A 594 0.44 -12.04 -37.16
CA LEU A 594 1.24 -10.87 -37.56
C LEU A 594 2.66 -11.33 -37.96
N VAL A 595 3.27 -12.19 -37.14
CA VAL A 595 4.58 -12.78 -37.44
C VAL A 595 4.50 -13.65 -38.68
N LEU A 596 3.53 -14.57 -38.77
CA LEU A 596 3.39 -15.48 -39.92
C LEU A 596 3.20 -14.71 -41.23
N SER A 597 2.48 -13.59 -41.21
CA SER A 597 2.26 -12.77 -42.41
C SER A 597 3.55 -12.14 -42.95
N SER A 598 4.59 -12.01 -42.12
CA SER A 598 5.91 -11.50 -42.51
C SER A 598 6.87 -12.58 -43.05
N LEU A 599 6.53 -13.86 -42.89
CA LEU A 599 7.37 -14.99 -43.31
C LEU A 599 7.00 -15.50 -44.70
N ASP A 600 7.92 -16.24 -45.33
CA ASP A 600 7.67 -16.82 -46.65
C ASP A 600 6.62 -17.96 -46.60
N LYS A 601 6.06 -18.34 -47.76
CA LYS A 601 5.02 -19.39 -47.85
C LYS A 601 5.49 -20.78 -47.40
N LYS A 602 6.80 -21.04 -47.35
CA LYS A 602 7.35 -22.33 -46.89
C LYS A 602 7.41 -22.35 -45.36
N GLN A 603 7.84 -21.25 -44.76
CA GLN A 603 7.93 -21.02 -43.32
C GLN A 603 6.56 -20.88 -42.67
N GLN A 604 5.59 -20.26 -43.36
CA GLN A 604 4.19 -20.23 -42.91
C GLN A 604 3.59 -21.63 -42.70
N LYS A 605 4.08 -22.66 -43.41
CA LYS A 605 3.62 -24.05 -43.25
C LYS A 605 4.25 -24.76 -42.05
N LEU A 606 5.35 -24.26 -41.49
CA LEU A 606 6.10 -24.92 -40.40
C LEU A 606 5.41 -24.82 -39.02
N LYS A 607 4.24 -24.16 -38.93
CA LYS A 607 3.45 -23.96 -37.70
C LYS A 607 4.21 -23.22 -36.59
N THR A 608 3.47 -22.73 -35.60
CA THR A 608 3.96 -21.89 -34.49
C THR A 608 4.87 -22.61 -33.49
N THR A 609 5.06 -23.92 -33.64
CA THR A 609 5.86 -24.75 -32.72
C THR A 609 7.30 -24.98 -33.21
N SER A 610 7.65 -24.50 -34.40
CA SER A 610 9.01 -24.70 -34.94
C SER A 610 10.03 -23.76 -34.26
N PRO A 611 11.27 -24.20 -34.00
CA PRO A 611 12.33 -23.35 -33.44
C PRO A 611 12.64 -22.13 -34.31
N GLU A 612 12.55 -22.27 -35.63
CA GLU A 612 12.68 -21.17 -36.59
C GLU A 612 11.63 -20.09 -36.37
N TYR A 613 10.35 -20.49 -36.25
CA TYR A 613 9.26 -19.55 -35.96
C TYR A 613 9.49 -18.84 -34.62
N GLN A 614 9.86 -19.57 -33.56
CA GLN A 614 10.09 -18.98 -32.24
C GLN A 614 11.19 -17.91 -32.27
N ARG A 615 12.29 -18.17 -32.99
CA ARG A 615 13.34 -17.17 -33.19
C ARG A 615 12.84 -15.96 -33.97
N HIS A 616 12.10 -16.18 -35.07
CA HIS A 616 11.53 -15.09 -35.85
C HIS A 616 10.51 -14.26 -35.06
N GLN A 617 9.72 -14.89 -34.18
CA GLN A 617 8.81 -14.18 -33.29
C GLN A 617 9.57 -13.26 -32.33
N GLN A 618 10.67 -13.73 -31.74
CA GLN A 618 11.50 -12.91 -30.85
C GLN A 618 12.09 -11.69 -31.58
N PHE A 619 12.64 -11.88 -32.78
CA PHE A 619 13.16 -10.76 -33.58
C PHE A 619 12.06 -9.81 -34.05
N PHE A 620 10.91 -10.35 -34.46
CA PHE A 620 9.75 -9.54 -34.80
C PHE A 620 9.33 -8.66 -33.61
N GLU A 621 9.18 -9.25 -32.42
CA GLU A 621 8.79 -8.54 -31.21
C GLU A 621 9.80 -7.45 -30.85
N GLN A 622 11.10 -7.78 -30.85
CA GLN A 622 12.16 -6.82 -30.54
C GLN A 622 12.14 -5.63 -31.50
N ALA A 623 12.14 -5.86 -32.82
CA ALA A 623 12.18 -4.78 -33.80
C ALA A 623 10.91 -3.92 -33.77
N MET A 624 9.75 -4.55 -33.60
CA MET A 624 8.47 -3.84 -33.52
C MET A 624 8.36 -3.02 -32.23
N ALA A 625 8.81 -3.55 -31.09
CA ALA A 625 8.80 -2.85 -29.81
C ALA A 625 9.75 -1.65 -29.80
N GLU A 626 10.99 -1.83 -30.29
CA GLU A 626 11.98 -0.74 -30.43
C GLU A 626 11.43 0.37 -31.34
N LYS A 627 10.90 -0.01 -32.50
CA LYS A 627 10.36 1.00 -33.42
C LYS A 627 9.13 1.72 -32.86
N PHE A 628 8.28 1.02 -32.12
CA PHE A 628 7.13 1.62 -31.46
C PHE A 628 7.56 2.59 -30.36
N TYR A 629 8.57 2.23 -29.58
CA TYR A 629 9.15 3.07 -28.53
C TYR A 629 9.63 4.40 -29.10
N ASP A 630 10.45 4.37 -30.17
CA ASP A 630 10.95 5.57 -30.83
C ASP A 630 9.82 6.51 -31.27
N LEU A 631 8.74 5.95 -31.83
CA LEU A 631 7.62 6.76 -32.31
C LEU A 631 6.85 7.42 -31.16
N ILE A 632 6.70 6.73 -30.03
CA ILE A 632 6.08 7.31 -28.83
C ILE A 632 6.99 8.37 -28.22
N GLU A 633 8.30 8.12 -28.14
CA GLU A 633 9.27 9.09 -27.62
C GLU A 633 9.28 10.38 -28.47
N ILE A 634 9.31 10.26 -29.80
CA ILE A 634 9.19 11.40 -30.72
C ILE A 634 7.86 12.13 -30.48
N ALA A 635 6.75 11.41 -30.34
CA ALA A 635 5.44 12.01 -30.11
C ALA A 635 5.37 12.78 -28.77
N LEU A 636 6.01 12.26 -27.72
CA LEU A 636 6.09 12.89 -26.40
C LEU A 636 6.93 14.16 -26.45
N LEU A 637 8.12 14.10 -27.03
CA LEU A 637 9.00 15.27 -27.20
C LEU A 637 8.32 16.37 -28.01
N ASN A 638 7.63 16.01 -29.10
CA ASN A 638 6.86 16.95 -29.92
C ASN A 638 5.69 17.59 -29.16
N ALA A 639 5.09 16.87 -28.22
CA ALA A 639 4.03 17.38 -27.35
C ALA A 639 4.57 18.15 -26.13
N GLY A 640 5.89 18.30 -26.00
CA GLY A 640 6.55 19.01 -24.89
C GLY A 640 6.62 18.20 -23.60
N TYR A 641 6.42 16.89 -23.67
CA TYR A 641 6.69 15.98 -22.57
C TYR A 641 8.18 15.59 -22.54
N GLY A 642 8.65 15.12 -21.39
CA GLY A 642 10.00 14.56 -21.26
C GLY A 642 10.13 13.22 -22.00
N PRO A 643 11.36 12.70 -22.15
CA PRO A 643 11.60 11.35 -22.69
C PRO A 643 10.89 10.28 -21.84
N LEU A 644 10.69 9.11 -22.44
CA LEU A 644 10.09 7.94 -21.81
C LEU A 644 10.90 7.43 -20.61
#